data_AF-A0A251NM59-F1
#
_entry.id   AF-A0A251NM59-F1
#
_cell.length_a   1.000
_cell.length_b   1.000
_cell.length_c   1.000
_cell.angle_alpha   90.00
_cell.angle_beta   90.00
_cell.angle_gamma   90.00
#
_symmetry.space_group_name_H-M   'P 1'
#
loop_
_entity.id
_entity.type
_entity.pdbx_description
1 polymer ?
#
loop_
_entity_poly.entity_id
_entity_poly.type
_entity_poly.pdbx_seq_one_letter_code
_entity_poly.pdbx_strand_id
1 'polypeptide(L)'
;MAPPYREEKASFWENLANFAMVDSPPWLCIGDMNEILGNDEKEGGIPWPWGRTRYLRSFMDTNGLLELRSTSQFYTWENQHDPVSLIRMKLDRGLINDQWLFLWPDLCVHVEPRVGSDHSPLVLYFAPKIQRRAGGFKFEAYWADEHDCGTIIQRGWKNDIVGDSFAALSANLGVCREELQKWSKEKFPNNLSRINLLMKSLSNLQSGPLEENYRHQESAIWDEMSVLWSREETYWKQRSRLNWLSAGDANTKFFHTTTLQRRQRNKIETLLKSEGNCISGDQAIREEFGIFFGNLFKSGGPRNWGGILNCVHASITEAQNKRLTDPFSMEEVRTAVKQLGSLKAPGPDGFPGLFYDRFWEIIQNFVNNLVTDFFLGNSRLELLNHTHIVLIPKIPKPTSVNHFRPISLCNNSYKILSKLLANRLKTLLPMLISQHQNAFVPGRQIQDNILLAHEAFHYLRLKSSKKSFELGLKLDMNKAYDRVEWDFLEATLCKFSFDNRWVELVMLCVKTITFSLVLNGSPGSPFSPSRGLRQGDPLSPYLFLLVSEVLSLNIINSTDTGMLRGIKLSRGGPELSHLFFADDSLFFLQATPPNCSALKSIIECYCSASGQEVNFNKSSLYFSPNTDTGTRNQFGLILGGRSKVEALAYVRDRINSKIAGWKLKLLSQAVREVLIKSVAAAIPAHPMSCFLLPATICNSINTDLARFCGGGMGFLDLQAFNRSLLAKQCWRIMRNPNALWARILKARYFPECSFLDAKKGGRASWALSSLLVGRDIIEKGAYWQIGNGRSVSVWKDRWLMGYGSGKISPLPSSNRFTPLLVADLIDVGNRSWNISHIEPFIPPSEAMLIRSTPIGSLATRDPLVWPAVKNGDYTVKSGYYHAINVSPPDPCDRASSSHAVNSDVWKVIWRAHITPKIRNFMWRALTNSIPTCANLFGRKLARSPTCRLCGLFPETVEHLLLLCSWTRAVWFGCPFGYAPNLASITTLDSWLSSFLRSSFADGDQRDWGISLFMFCSWEIWKARCKAIFNDIRPSPPLAKTGVGGIGAVIRDHNGSFIGAASQPCNCSSAAECEASAAIMGLSFASSLHVQNVVVETDYSELVSCVKKGSASGNWRFYLFLAEFRSLEASFIQCD
;
A
#
# COMPACT_ATOMS: atom_id res chain seq x y z
N MET A 1 -8.10 -37.04 6.75
CA MET A 1 -9.31 -36.60 6.05
C MET A 1 -10.10 -35.73 7.01
N ALA A 2 -10.48 -34.52 6.62
CA ALA A 2 -11.31 -33.66 7.46
C ALA A 2 -12.77 -34.12 7.44
N PRO A 3 -13.57 -33.86 8.49
CA PRO A 3 -14.96 -34.30 8.54
C PRO A 3 -15.81 -33.56 7.50
N PRO A 4 -16.78 -34.24 6.83
CA PRO A 4 -17.68 -33.60 5.88
C PRO A 4 -18.76 -32.75 6.58
N TYR A 5 -19.14 -33.12 7.82
CA TYR A 5 -20.22 -32.50 8.57
C TYR A 5 -19.80 -31.18 9.24
N ARG A 6 -20.72 -30.21 9.26
CA ARG A 6 -20.44 -28.83 9.71
C ARG A 6 -20.16 -28.74 11.22
N GLU A 7 -20.84 -29.54 12.01
CA GLU A 7 -20.77 -29.50 13.48
C GLU A 7 -19.40 -29.96 13.99
N GLU A 8 -18.79 -30.92 13.28
CA GLU A 8 -17.50 -31.51 13.63
C GLU A 8 -16.30 -30.70 13.12
N LYS A 9 -16.49 -29.86 12.09
CA LYS A 9 -15.41 -29.07 11.47
C LYS A 9 -14.75 -28.10 12.45
N ALA A 10 -15.55 -27.41 13.27
CA ALA A 10 -15.02 -26.40 14.18
C ALA A 10 -14.05 -27.02 15.21
N SER A 11 -14.45 -28.11 15.85
CA SER A 11 -13.62 -28.84 16.82
C SER A 11 -12.45 -29.54 16.16
N PHE A 12 -12.62 -30.14 14.97
CA PHE A 12 -11.54 -30.78 14.22
C PHE A 12 -10.38 -29.81 13.93
N TRP A 13 -10.68 -28.65 13.35
CA TRP A 13 -9.66 -27.67 12.99
C TRP A 13 -8.99 -27.03 14.22
N GLU A 14 -9.72 -26.86 15.33
CA GLU A 14 -9.18 -26.39 16.60
C GLU A 14 -8.23 -27.41 17.21
N ASN A 15 -8.61 -28.70 17.25
CA ASN A 15 -7.78 -29.79 17.73
C ASN A 15 -6.50 -29.94 16.88
N LEU A 16 -6.63 -29.87 15.55
CA LEU A 16 -5.49 -29.95 14.64
C LEU A 16 -4.57 -28.73 14.77
N ALA A 17 -5.11 -27.54 15.08
CA ALA A 17 -4.32 -26.35 15.37
C ALA A 17 -3.54 -26.48 16.70
N ASN A 18 -4.17 -27.02 17.74
CA ASN A 18 -3.54 -27.26 19.03
C ASN A 18 -2.38 -28.27 18.92
N PHE A 19 -2.51 -29.28 18.06
CA PHE A 19 -1.42 -30.24 17.78
C PHE A 19 -0.16 -29.56 17.19
N ALA A 20 -0.30 -28.42 16.51
CA ALA A 20 0.80 -27.70 15.88
C ALA A 20 1.44 -26.61 16.80
N MET A 21 0.95 -26.42 18.03
CA MET A 21 1.37 -25.34 18.94
C MET A 21 2.32 -25.86 20.04
N VAL A 22 3.60 -26.11 19.69
CA VAL A 22 4.84 -26.05 20.52
C VAL A 22 5.95 -26.70 19.69
N ASP A 23 7.06 -25.99 19.41
CA ASP A 23 8.26 -26.48 18.68
C ASP A 23 7.98 -27.35 17.45
N SER A 24 7.00 -26.96 16.64
CA SER A 24 6.54 -27.78 15.52
C SER A 24 7.66 -28.01 14.50
N PRO A 25 8.08 -29.27 14.24
CA PRO A 25 9.06 -29.60 13.22
C PRO A 25 8.55 -29.21 11.82
N PRO A 26 9.37 -29.37 10.76
CA PRO A 26 8.85 -29.35 9.40
C PRO A 26 7.62 -30.29 9.34
N TRP A 27 6.45 -29.77 8.92
CA TRP A 27 5.23 -30.58 8.80
C TRP A 27 4.49 -30.33 7.48
N LEU A 28 3.91 -31.42 6.98
CA LEU A 28 3.12 -31.53 5.76
C LEU A 28 1.76 -32.16 6.11
N CYS A 29 0.67 -31.53 5.68
CA CYS A 29 -0.68 -32.08 5.74
C CYS A 29 -1.17 -32.30 4.30
N ILE A 30 -1.39 -33.55 3.90
CA ILE A 30 -1.80 -33.89 2.52
C ILE A 30 -3.06 -34.77 2.53
N GLY A 31 -3.99 -34.49 1.60
CA GLY A 31 -5.21 -35.29 1.38
C GLY A 31 -6.47 -34.43 1.36
N ASP A 32 -7.62 -35.09 1.54
CA ASP A 32 -8.94 -34.45 1.51
C ASP A 32 -9.22 -33.60 2.76
N MET A 33 -9.42 -32.29 2.52
CA MET A 33 -9.72 -31.28 3.52
C MET A 33 -11.24 -30.98 3.65
N ASN A 34 -12.09 -31.54 2.78
CA ASN A 34 -13.54 -31.32 2.73
C ASN A 34 -13.99 -29.84 2.77
N GLU A 35 -13.10 -28.91 2.43
CA GLU A 35 -13.33 -27.47 2.38
C GLU A 35 -12.56 -26.83 1.22
N ILE A 36 -13.19 -25.82 0.62
CA ILE A 36 -12.57 -24.93 -0.36
C ILE A 36 -12.19 -23.60 0.31
N LEU A 37 -11.13 -22.96 -0.17
CA LEU A 37 -10.71 -21.64 0.29
C LEU A 37 -11.56 -20.53 -0.32
N GLY A 38 -12.14 -20.73 -1.50
CA GLY A 38 -12.93 -19.72 -2.19
C GLY A 38 -13.86 -20.30 -3.25
N ASN A 39 -14.79 -19.48 -3.75
CA ASN A 39 -15.71 -19.88 -4.82
C ASN A 39 -15.00 -20.07 -6.18
N ASP A 40 -13.77 -19.58 -6.33
CA ASP A 40 -12.91 -19.83 -7.48
C ASP A 40 -12.41 -21.28 -7.57
N GLU A 41 -12.60 -22.06 -6.51
CA GLU A 41 -12.18 -23.47 -6.41
C GLU A 41 -13.35 -24.45 -6.58
N LYS A 42 -14.48 -23.93 -7.07
CA LYS A 42 -15.69 -24.68 -7.37
C LYS A 42 -16.22 -24.30 -8.75
N GLU A 43 -16.69 -25.30 -9.48
CA GLU A 43 -17.39 -25.14 -10.75
C GLU A 43 -18.73 -25.86 -10.70
N GLY A 44 -19.76 -25.25 -11.27
CA GLY A 44 -21.13 -25.79 -11.27
C GLY A 44 -21.89 -25.58 -9.96
N GLY A 45 -23.23 -25.65 -10.03
CA GLY A 45 -24.13 -25.52 -8.87
C GLY A 45 -24.15 -24.14 -8.19
N ILE A 46 -24.78 -24.08 -7.01
CA ILE A 46 -24.95 -22.84 -6.23
C ILE A 46 -23.60 -22.40 -5.62
N PRO A 47 -23.26 -21.09 -5.60
CA PRO A 47 -22.07 -20.58 -4.93
C PRO A 47 -21.96 -21.06 -3.47
N TRP A 48 -20.74 -21.44 -3.07
CA TRP A 48 -20.42 -21.88 -1.72
C TRP A 48 -20.62 -20.74 -0.70
N PRO A 49 -21.42 -20.95 0.37
CA PRO A 49 -21.65 -19.92 1.36
C PRO A 49 -20.38 -19.54 2.12
N TRP A 50 -20.10 -18.23 2.22
CA TRP A 50 -18.90 -17.69 2.87
C TRP A 50 -18.70 -18.09 4.32
N GLY A 51 -19.78 -18.33 5.07
CA GLY A 51 -19.68 -18.84 6.44
C GLY A 51 -19.01 -20.20 6.56
N ARG A 52 -18.93 -20.97 5.46
CA ARG A 52 -18.38 -22.34 5.42
C ARG A 52 -16.89 -22.43 5.06
N THR A 53 -16.27 -21.41 4.46
CA THR A 53 -14.84 -21.43 4.09
C THR A 53 -13.91 -20.89 5.20
N ARG A 54 -14.48 -20.62 6.38
CA ARG A 54 -13.79 -19.94 7.48
C ARG A 54 -12.81 -20.84 8.23
N TYR A 55 -13.10 -22.14 8.38
CA TYR A 55 -12.36 -22.98 9.31
C TYR A 55 -10.99 -23.39 8.77
N LEU A 56 -10.91 -23.97 7.57
CA LEU A 56 -9.63 -24.29 6.91
C LEU A 56 -8.73 -23.06 6.79
N ARG A 57 -9.30 -21.90 6.43
CA ARG A 57 -8.55 -20.65 6.35
C ARG A 57 -8.00 -20.21 7.70
N SER A 58 -8.84 -20.21 8.74
CA SER A 58 -8.42 -19.88 10.10
C SER A 58 -7.31 -20.82 10.57
N PHE A 59 -7.41 -22.12 10.26
CA PHE A 59 -6.40 -23.12 10.58
C PHE A 59 -5.07 -22.86 9.85
N MET A 60 -5.09 -22.60 8.54
CA MET A 60 -3.89 -22.29 7.77
C MET A 60 -3.20 -21.03 8.30
N ASP A 61 -3.96 -19.98 8.58
CA ASP A 61 -3.45 -18.71 9.10
C ASP A 61 -2.88 -18.84 10.52
N THR A 62 -3.61 -19.54 11.40
CA THR A 62 -3.22 -19.77 12.81
C THR A 62 -1.98 -20.65 12.91
N ASN A 63 -1.71 -21.48 11.91
CA ASN A 63 -0.56 -22.39 11.91
C ASN A 63 0.57 -21.99 10.96
N GLY A 64 0.38 -20.99 10.09
CA GLY A 64 1.40 -20.53 9.14
C GLY A 64 1.62 -21.50 7.97
N LEU A 65 0.58 -22.23 7.59
CA LEU A 65 0.63 -23.23 6.52
C LEU A 65 0.49 -22.60 5.13
N LEU A 66 1.16 -23.23 4.16
CA LEU A 66 1.25 -22.84 2.76
C LEU A 66 0.77 -24.00 1.91
N GLU A 67 -0.14 -23.72 0.98
CA GLU A 67 -0.53 -24.73 0.01
C GLU A 67 0.60 -24.98 -1.00
N LEU A 68 0.90 -26.26 -1.22
CA LEU A 68 1.81 -26.74 -2.25
C LEU A 68 1.22 -26.52 -3.64
N ARG A 69 2.09 -26.24 -4.61
CA ARG A 69 1.70 -26.09 -6.01
C ARG A 69 1.21 -27.43 -6.58
N SER A 70 0.06 -27.41 -7.29
CA SER A 70 -0.41 -28.54 -8.10
C SER A 70 -0.03 -28.43 -9.58
N THR A 71 0.51 -29.50 -10.19
CA THR A 71 1.16 -29.44 -11.53
C THR A 71 0.34 -29.96 -12.72
N SER A 72 -0.87 -30.50 -12.51
CA SER A 72 -1.69 -31.16 -13.56
C SER A 72 -3.17 -30.74 -13.56
N GLN A 73 -4.04 -31.36 -12.75
CA GLN A 73 -5.46 -31.03 -12.62
C GLN A 73 -5.72 -30.01 -11.48
N PHE A 74 -6.74 -29.16 -11.64
CA PHE A 74 -7.07 -28.12 -10.65
C PHE A 74 -8.14 -28.58 -9.65
N TYR A 75 -9.24 -29.13 -10.17
CA TYR A 75 -10.26 -29.78 -9.36
C TYR A 75 -9.80 -31.20 -9.05
N THR A 76 -9.86 -31.54 -7.78
CA THR A 76 -9.50 -32.86 -7.27
C THR A 76 -10.72 -33.72 -7.02
N TRP A 77 -11.92 -33.12 -6.98
CA TRP A 77 -13.17 -33.82 -6.75
C TRP A 77 -14.21 -33.49 -7.83
N GLU A 78 -15.05 -34.46 -8.18
CA GLU A 78 -16.15 -34.31 -9.13
C GLU A 78 -17.34 -35.19 -8.73
N ASN A 79 -18.56 -34.65 -8.81
CA ASN A 79 -19.77 -35.37 -8.42
C ASN A 79 -20.24 -36.46 -9.41
N GLN A 80 -19.48 -36.70 -10.50
CA GLN A 80 -19.74 -37.70 -11.55
C GLN A 80 -21.16 -37.67 -12.17
N HIS A 81 -21.82 -36.52 -12.13
CA HIS A 81 -23.14 -36.33 -12.74
C HIS A 81 -23.06 -35.84 -14.20
N ASP A 82 -24.19 -35.86 -14.89
CA ASP A 82 -24.32 -35.36 -16.27
C ASP A 82 -23.80 -33.92 -16.44
N PRO A 83 -23.35 -33.51 -17.65
CA PRO A 83 -22.73 -32.20 -17.88
C PRO A 83 -23.56 -30.99 -17.41
N VAL A 84 -24.88 -31.13 -17.31
CA VAL A 84 -25.81 -30.09 -16.85
C VAL A 84 -25.80 -29.91 -15.32
N SER A 85 -25.54 -30.99 -14.57
CA SER A 85 -25.49 -31.05 -13.11
C SER A 85 -24.09 -31.31 -12.56
N LEU A 86 -23.07 -31.24 -13.42
CA LEU A 86 -21.67 -31.44 -13.09
C LEU A 86 -21.18 -30.38 -12.09
N ILE A 87 -20.62 -30.85 -10.99
CA ILE A 87 -19.99 -30.02 -9.97
C ILE A 87 -18.56 -30.53 -9.75
N ARG A 88 -17.59 -29.62 -9.84
CA ARG A 88 -16.18 -29.90 -9.59
C ARG A 88 -15.65 -29.03 -8.46
N MET A 89 -14.83 -29.59 -7.58
CA MET A 89 -14.27 -28.89 -6.42
C MET A 89 -12.80 -29.25 -6.19
N LYS A 90 -12.07 -28.37 -5.50
CA LYS A 90 -10.72 -28.64 -5.01
C LYS A 90 -10.73 -28.93 -3.50
N LEU A 91 -10.94 -30.20 -3.16
CA LEU A 91 -11.02 -30.67 -1.78
C LEU A 91 -9.67 -31.22 -1.27
N ASP A 92 -8.87 -31.83 -2.15
CA ASP A 92 -7.60 -32.46 -1.82
C ASP A 92 -6.42 -31.51 -2.02
N ARG A 93 -5.56 -31.39 -1.00
CA ARG A 93 -4.45 -30.44 -1.00
C ARG A 93 -3.25 -30.96 -0.23
N GLY A 94 -2.07 -30.41 -0.53
CA GLY A 94 -0.90 -30.47 0.34
C GLY A 94 -0.63 -29.11 0.98
N LEU A 95 -0.49 -29.05 2.30
CA LEU A 95 -0.22 -27.85 3.09
C LEU A 95 1.09 -28.03 3.87
N ILE A 96 2.01 -27.08 3.82
CA ILE A 96 3.33 -27.14 4.46
C ILE A 96 3.65 -25.89 5.28
N ASN A 97 4.45 -25.99 6.34
CA ASN A 97 4.99 -24.78 6.98
C ASN A 97 6.20 -24.19 6.22
N ASP A 98 6.63 -23.03 6.69
CA ASP A 98 7.80 -22.32 6.15
C ASP A 98 9.12 -23.07 6.33
N GLN A 99 9.26 -23.86 7.40
CA GLN A 99 10.42 -24.73 7.61
C GLN A 99 10.52 -25.84 6.55
N TRP A 100 9.41 -26.51 6.22
CA TRP A 100 9.39 -27.52 5.15
C TRP A 100 9.72 -26.93 3.78
N LEU A 101 9.19 -25.74 3.48
CA LEU A 101 9.50 -25.03 2.24
C LEU A 101 10.98 -24.63 2.14
N PHE A 102 11.63 -24.34 3.27
CA PHE A 102 13.05 -23.99 3.31
C PHE A 102 13.93 -25.19 2.96
N LEU A 103 13.59 -26.38 3.47
CA LEU A 103 14.32 -27.61 3.20
C LEU A 103 14.10 -28.10 1.76
N TRP A 104 12.87 -28.03 1.26
CA TRP A 104 12.50 -28.49 -0.08
C TRP A 104 11.76 -27.40 -0.88
N PRO A 105 12.48 -26.39 -1.40
CA PRO A 105 11.88 -25.27 -2.13
C PRO A 105 11.27 -25.67 -3.47
N ASP A 106 11.68 -26.80 -4.05
CA ASP A 106 11.19 -27.31 -5.33
C ASP A 106 10.12 -28.41 -5.18
N LEU A 107 9.57 -28.60 -3.98
CA LEU A 107 8.51 -29.57 -3.71
C LEU A 107 7.20 -29.18 -4.42
N CYS A 108 6.56 -30.14 -5.08
CA CYS A 108 5.25 -29.95 -5.70
C CYS A 108 4.35 -31.18 -5.53
N VAL A 109 3.05 -30.98 -5.73
CA VAL A 109 2.04 -32.05 -5.75
C VAL A 109 1.57 -32.23 -7.19
N HIS A 110 1.66 -33.43 -7.73
CA HIS A 110 1.03 -33.81 -8.99
C HIS A 110 -0.35 -34.41 -8.68
N VAL A 111 -1.36 -34.02 -9.46
CA VAL A 111 -2.74 -34.50 -9.31
C VAL A 111 -3.03 -35.45 -10.46
N GLU A 112 -3.09 -36.74 -10.19
CA GLU A 112 -3.33 -37.73 -11.24
C GLU A 112 -4.79 -37.69 -11.74
N PRO A 113 -5.05 -38.19 -12.96
CA PRO A 113 -6.41 -38.37 -13.46
C PRO A 113 -7.27 -39.21 -12.51
N ARG A 114 -8.55 -38.83 -12.41
CA ARG A 114 -9.58 -39.61 -11.72
C ARG A 114 -9.87 -40.87 -12.54
N VAL A 115 -9.47 -42.03 -12.02
CA VAL A 115 -9.78 -43.33 -12.62
C VAL A 115 -10.52 -44.15 -11.56
N GLY A 116 -11.82 -44.37 -11.76
CA GLY A 116 -12.66 -45.17 -10.84
C GLY A 116 -12.97 -44.53 -9.47
N SER A 117 -12.74 -43.22 -9.31
CA SER A 117 -12.99 -42.46 -8.08
C SER A 117 -13.54 -41.07 -8.39
N ASP A 118 -14.33 -40.49 -7.48
CA ASP A 118 -14.75 -39.09 -7.51
C ASP A 118 -13.62 -38.15 -7.09
N HIS A 119 -12.56 -38.66 -6.45
CA HIS A 119 -11.33 -37.95 -6.10
C HIS A 119 -10.14 -38.27 -7.02
N SER A 120 -9.27 -37.28 -7.24
CA SER A 120 -8.00 -37.38 -7.94
C SER A 120 -6.88 -37.78 -6.96
N PRO A 121 -6.03 -38.77 -7.29
CA PRO A 121 -4.87 -39.10 -6.48
C PRO A 121 -3.87 -37.93 -6.42
N LEU A 122 -3.29 -37.68 -5.24
CA LEU A 122 -2.22 -36.71 -5.04
C LEU A 122 -0.87 -37.41 -4.91
N VAL A 123 0.09 -37.07 -5.77
CA VAL A 123 1.46 -37.60 -5.75
C VAL A 123 2.41 -36.47 -5.38
N LEU A 124 3.19 -36.65 -4.31
CA LEU A 124 4.18 -35.67 -3.88
C LEU A 124 5.52 -35.93 -4.60
N TYR A 125 6.01 -34.94 -5.35
CA TYR A 125 7.28 -35.03 -6.06
C TYR A 125 8.37 -34.21 -5.37
N PHE A 126 9.42 -34.90 -4.91
CA PHE A 126 10.67 -34.27 -4.52
C PHE A 126 11.53 -34.10 -5.78
N ALA A 127 11.56 -32.90 -6.34
CA ALA A 127 12.32 -32.68 -7.57
C ALA A 127 13.80 -33.05 -7.36
N PRO A 128 14.41 -33.89 -8.23
CA PRO A 128 15.84 -34.15 -8.20
C PRO A 128 16.58 -32.84 -8.51
N LYS A 129 17.76 -32.66 -7.91
CA LYS A 129 18.65 -31.49 -8.04
C LYS A 129 18.71 -30.98 -9.50
N ILE A 130 17.90 -29.98 -9.83
CA ILE A 130 18.13 -29.20 -11.04
C ILE A 130 19.48 -28.51 -10.81
N GLN A 131 20.46 -28.79 -11.67
CA GLN A 131 21.73 -28.06 -11.66
C GLN A 131 21.40 -26.57 -11.66
N ARG A 132 21.72 -25.89 -10.55
CA ARG A 132 21.61 -24.43 -10.46
C ARG A 132 22.56 -23.85 -11.52
N ARG A 133 22.03 -23.58 -12.71
CA ARG A 133 22.78 -22.86 -13.74
C ARG A 133 23.17 -21.49 -13.17
N ALA A 134 24.42 -21.10 -13.33
CA ALA A 134 24.92 -19.83 -12.83
C ALA A 134 24.03 -18.70 -13.36
N GLY A 135 23.42 -17.94 -12.44
CA GLY A 135 22.59 -16.80 -12.82
C GLY A 135 23.45 -15.71 -13.47
N GLY A 136 22.89 -15.01 -14.45
CA GLY A 136 23.53 -13.82 -15.02
C GLY A 136 23.79 -12.73 -13.97
N PHE A 137 24.77 -11.87 -14.23
CA PHE A 137 25.12 -10.75 -13.36
C PHE A 137 23.91 -9.86 -13.08
N LYS A 138 23.79 -9.41 -11.82
CA LYS A 138 22.83 -8.41 -11.37
C LYS A 138 23.50 -7.58 -10.29
N PHE A 139 23.40 -6.26 -10.42
CA PHE A 139 23.86 -5.35 -9.38
C PHE A 139 22.99 -5.50 -8.11
N GLU A 140 23.64 -5.72 -6.97
CA GLU A 140 22.96 -5.81 -5.68
C GLU A 140 22.80 -4.42 -5.06
N ALA A 141 21.60 -4.10 -4.58
CA ALA A 141 21.29 -2.74 -4.13
C ALA A 141 22.15 -2.28 -2.94
N TYR A 142 22.50 -3.19 -2.03
CA TYR A 142 23.34 -2.88 -0.87
C TYR A 142 24.78 -2.54 -1.26
N TRP A 143 25.25 -2.89 -2.46
CA TRP A 143 26.56 -2.45 -2.93
C TRP A 143 26.63 -0.92 -3.04
N ALA A 144 25.52 -0.25 -3.34
CA ALA A 144 25.49 1.20 -3.45
C ALA A 144 25.66 1.96 -2.12
N ASP A 145 25.55 1.26 -0.99
CA ASP A 145 25.75 1.82 0.35
C ASP A 145 27.17 1.56 0.90
N GLU A 146 28.00 0.82 0.14
CA GLU A 146 29.39 0.55 0.51
C GLU A 146 30.31 1.68 0.03
N HIS A 147 31.14 2.19 0.93
CA HIS A 147 32.04 3.32 0.67
C HIS A 147 33.00 3.09 -0.51
N ASP A 148 33.53 1.87 -0.65
CA ASP A 148 34.46 1.48 -1.69
C ASP A 148 33.80 1.22 -3.06
N CYS A 149 32.49 0.98 -3.12
CA CYS A 149 31.80 0.66 -4.37
C CYS A 149 32.00 1.75 -5.44
N GLY A 150 31.94 3.03 -5.06
CA GLY A 150 32.19 4.15 -5.97
C GLY A 150 33.60 4.12 -6.57
N THR A 151 34.61 3.73 -5.79
CA THR A 151 35.99 3.62 -6.27
C THR A 151 36.18 2.45 -7.23
N ILE A 152 35.50 1.32 -7.00
CA ILE A 152 35.50 0.17 -7.92
C ILE A 152 34.85 0.55 -9.24
N ILE A 153 33.74 1.29 -9.19
CA ILE A 153 33.07 1.78 -10.41
C ILE A 153 33.99 2.74 -11.16
N GLN A 154 34.63 3.71 -10.50
CA GLN A 154 35.60 4.60 -11.14
C GLN A 154 36.77 3.85 -11.78
N ARG A 155 37.25 2.76 -11.18
CA ARG A 155 38.29 1.91 -11.78
C ARG A 155 37.83 1.24 -13.06
N GLY A 156 36.59 0.77 -13.10
CA GLY A 156 35.98 0.16 -14.27
C GLY A 156 35.51 1.15 -15.35
N TRP A 157 35.56 2.46 -15.07
CA TRP A 157 35.02 3.53 -15.92
C TRP A 157 36.12 4.38 -16.56
N LYS A 158 37.08 3.73 -17.21
CA LYS A 158 38.29 4.36 -17.77
C LYS A 158 38.40 4.27 -19.29
N ASN A 159 37.53 3.50 -19.95
CA ASN A 159 37.60 3.33 -21.39
C ASN A 159 36.85 4.47 -22.07
N ASP A 160 37.60 5.45 -22.56
CA ASP A 160 37.06 6.46 -23.46
C ASP A 160 37.41 6.07 -24.90
N ILE A 161 36.43 5.49 -25.61
CA ILE A 161 36.59 5.12 -27.03
C ILE A 161 36.24 6.37 -27.83
N VAL A 162 37.28 7.07 -28.28
CA VAL A 162 37.14 8.32 -29.05
C VAL A 162 36.27 8.09 -30.28
N GLY A 163 35.16 8.81 -30.39
CA GLY A 163 34.26 8.77 -31.54
C GLY A 163 33.13 7.73 -31.51
N ASP A 164 33.03 6.87 -30.48
CA ASP A 164 31.90 5.91 -30.34
C ASP A 164 31.45 5.81 -28.87
N SER A 165 30.55 6.71 -28.44
CA SER A 165 30.04 6.73 -27.06
C SER A 165 29.24 5.47 -26.69
N PHE A 166 28.62 4.80 -27.67
CA PHE A 166 27.87 3.57 -27.45
C PHE A 166 28.82 2.40 -27.13
N ALA A 167 29.89 2.25 -27.91
CA ALA A 167 30.93 1.27 -27.62
C ALA A 167 31.66 1.60 -26.32
N ALA A 168 31.98 2.87 -26.05
CA ALA A 168 32.61 3.30 -24.82
C ALA A 168 31.77 2.91 -23.59
N LEU A 169 30.46 3.22 -23.59
CA LEU A 169 29.57 2.84 -22.50
C LEU A 169 29.47 1.32 -22.35
N SER A 170 29.30 0.59 -23.45
CA SER A 170 29.19 -0.87 -23.41
C SER A 170 30.46 -1.52 -22.85
N ALA A 171 31.65 -1.03 -23.24
CA ALA A 171 32.93 -1.48 -22.73
C ALA A 171 33.10 -1.17 -21.24
N ASN A 172 32.78 0.05 -20.81
CA ASN A 172 32.83 0.46 -19.40
C ASN A 172 31.87 -0.37 -18.53
N LEU A 173 30.64 -0.63 -19.00
CA LEU A 173 29.70 -1.51 -18.30
C LEU A 173 30.23 -2.95 -18.19
N GLY A 174 30.89 -3.45 -19.23
CA GLY A 174 31.55 -4.76 -19.23
C GLY A 174 32.66 -4.87 -18.18
N VAL A 175 33.62 -3.95 -18.20
CA VAL A 175 34.74 -3.92 -17.24
C VAL A 175 34.23 -3.68 -15.81
N CYS A 176 33.31 -2.72 -15.64
CA CYS A 176 32.70 -2.45 -14.35
C CYS A 176 31.99 -3.68 -13.77
N ARG A 177 31.32 -4.48 -14.62
CA ARG A 177 30.71 -5.75 -14.19
C ARG A 177 31.77 -6.73 -13.68
N GLU A 178 32.87 -6.91 -14.39
CA GLU A 178 33.94 -7.84 -14.00
C GLU A 178 34.58 -7.43 -12.67
N GLU A 179 34.92 -6.14 -12.54
CA GLU A 179 35.47 -5.56 -11.31
C GLU A 179 34.51 -5.70 -10.12
N LEU A 180 33.22 -5.41 -10.31
CA LEU A 180 32.20 -5.60 -9.26
C LEU A 180 32.03 -7.08 -8.90
N GLN A 181 32.08 -7.99 -9.87
CA GLN A 181 31.99 -9.43 -9.60
C GLN A 181 33.19 -9.93 -8.80
N LYS A 182 34.40 -9.51 -9.16
CA LYS A 182 35.64 -9.84 -8.43
C LYS A 182 35.59 -9.28 -7.00
N TRP A 183 35.35 -7.99 -6.87
CA TRP A 183 35.21 -7.31 -5.57
C TRP A 183 34.13 -7.94 -4.69
N SER A 184 32.97 -8.29 -5.25
CA SER A 184 31.88 -8.88 -4.48
C SER A 184 32.23 -10.27 -3.91
N LYS A 185 32.99 -11.08 -4.65
CA LYS A 185 33.43 -12.41 -4.21
C LYS A 185 34.49 -12.31 -3.11
N GLU A 186 35.38 -11.32 -3.20
CA GLU A 186 36.44 -11.09 -2.21
C GLU A 186 35.90 -10.47 -0.92
N LYS A 187 34.98 -9.49 -1.03
CA LYS A 187 34.50 -8.70 0.12
C LYS A 187 33.33 -9.33 0.88
N PHE A 188 32.45 -10.07 0.21
CA PHE A 188 31.23 -10.62 0.83
C PHE A 188 31.25 -12.15 0.88
N PRO A 189 31.95 -12.77 1.86
CA PRO A 189 31.73 -14.16 2.21
C PRO A 189 30.30 -14.35 2.76
N ASN A 190 29.84 -15.60 2.87
CA ASN A 190 28.46 -15.91 3.25
C ASN A 190 28.01 -15.15 4.53
N ASN A 191 27.17 -14.11 4.36
CA ASN A 191 26.72 -13.23 5.43
C ASN A 191 26.10 -14.01 6.59
N LEU A 192 25.31 -15.06 6.30
CA LEU A 192 24.67 -15.91 7.30
C LEU A 192 25.70 -16.64 8.17
N SER A 193 26.77 -17.14 7.56
CA SER A 193 27.85 -17.80 8.29
C SER A 193 28.58 -16.81 9.21
N ARG A 194 28.80 -15.58 8.75
CA ARG A 194 29.43 -14.52 9.55
C ARG A 194 28.53 -14.06 10.70
N ILE A 195 27.22 -13.88 10.46
CA ILE A 195 26.23 -13.56 11.50
C ILE A 195 26.21 -14.63 12.59
N ASN A 196 26.18 -15.91 12.22
CA ASN A 196 26.19 -17.01 13.19
C ASN A 196 27.49 -17.04 14.02
N LEU A 197 28.63 -16.73 13.39
CA LEU A 197 29.92 -16.66 14.08
C LEU A 197 29.94 -15.48 15.07
N LEU A 198 29.49 -14.29 14.67
CA LEU A 198 29.37 -13.13 15.54
C LEU A 198 28.40 -13.36 16.70
N MET A 199 27.27 -14.04 16.46
CA MET A 199 26.34 -14.45 17.53
C MET A 199 27.01 -15.38 18.53
N LYS A 200 27.82 -16.34 18.06
CA LYS A 200 28.59 -17.23 18.93
C LYS A 200 29.67 -16.48 19.71
N SER A 201 30.37 -15.55 19.07
CA SER A 201 31.36 -14.67 19.71
C SER A 201 30.71 -13.76 20.77
N LEU A 202 29.54 -13.19 20.48
CA LEU A 202 28.78 -12.38 21.42
C LEU A 202 28.32 -13.20 22.63
N SER A 203 27.81 -14.42 22.39
CA SER A 203 27.43 -15.33 23.48
C SER A 203 28.62 -15.69 24.36
N ASN A 204 29.79 -15.96 23.77
CA ASN A 204 31.00 -16.27 24.51
C ASN A 204 31.49 -15.06 25.33
N LEU A 205 31.46 -13.87 24.74
CA LEU A 205 31.84 -12.61 25.40
C LEU A 205 30.90 -12.31 26.58
N GLN A 206 29.59 -12.47 26.40
CA GLN A 206 28.58 -12.28 27.45
C GLN A 206 28.65 -13.33 28.58
N SER A 207 29.23 -14.50 28.32
CA SER A 207 29.46 -15.55 29.32
C SER A 207 30.82 -15.47 30.03
N GLY A 208 31.73 -14.60 29.58
CA GLY A 208 33.08 -14.44 30.11
C GLY A 208 33.21 -13.44 31.27
N PRO A 209 34.40 -13.32 31.89
CA PRO A 209 34.69 -12.32 32.92
C PRO A 209 34.61 -10.89 32.38
N LEU A 210 34.20 -9.94 33.22
CA LEU A 210 34.04 -8.52 32.86
C LEU A 210 35.41 -7.83 32.74
N GLU A 211 35.90 -7.67 31.51
CA GLU A 211 37.12 -6.91 31.18
C GLU A 211 36.82 -5.42 30.91
N GLU A 212 37.83 -4.56 31.05
CA GLU A 212 37.72 -3.10 30.90
C GLU A 212 37.24 -2.67 29.48
N ASN A 213 37.54 -3.48 28.46
CA ASN A 213 37.16 -3.26 27.05
C ASN A 213 35.86 -3.98 26.64
N TYR A 214 35.17 -4.66 27.56
CA TYR A 214 33.98 -5.46 27.27
C TYR A 214 32.91 -4.70 26.48
N ARG A 215 32.57 -3.47 26.91
CA ARG A 215 31.52 -2.65 26.26
C ARG A 215 31.91 -2.20 24.85
N HIS A 216 33.19 -1.92 24.63
CA HIS A 216 33.68 -1.54 23.30
C HIS A 216 33.65 -2.73 22.35
N GLN A 217 34.04 -3.91 22.81
CA GLN A 217 33.97 -5.15 22.03
C GLN A 217 32.52 -5.57 21.74
N GLU A 218 31.63 -5.48 22.73
CA GLU A 218 30.19 -5.73 22.55
C GLU A 218 29.57 -4.75 21.54
N SER A 219 29.84 -3.44 21.68
CA SER A 219 29.36 -2.44 20.72
C SER A 219 29.86 -2.71 19.31
N ALA A 220 31.14 -3.04 19.14
CA ALA A 220 31.73 -3.32 17.83
C ALA A 220 31.09 -4.55 17.16
N ILE A 221 30.81 -5.63 17.92
CA ILE A 221 30.11 -6.81 17.41
C ILE A 221 28.67 -6.46 17.01
N TRP A 222 27.97 -5.65 17.82
CA TRP A 222 26.62 -5.19 17.51
C TRP A 222 26.58 -4.31 16.26
N ASP A 223 27.54 -3.40 16.10
CA ASP A 223 27.64 -2.53 14.93
C ASP A 223 27.88 -3.36 13.66
N GLU A 224 28.80 -4.35 13.71
CA GLU A 224 29.04 -5.27 12.59
C GLU A 224 27.79 -6.10 12.26
N MET A 225 27.11 -6.64 13.28
CA MET A 225 25.87 -7.42 13.10
C MET A 225 24.74 -6.57 12.51
N SER A 226 24.59 -5.33 12.95
CA SER A 226 23.58 -4.37 12.46
C SER A 226 23.76 -4.10 10.96
N VAL A 227 25.02 -3.87 10.52
CA VAL A 227 25.37 -3.71 9.10
C VAL A 227 25.03 -4.97 8.30
N LEU A 228 25.40 -6.16 8.79
CA LEU A 228 25.12 -7.43 8.10
C LEU A 228 23.61 -7.71 7.96
N TRP A 229 22.82 -7.42 9.00
CA TRP A 229 21.36 -7.57 8.92
C TRP A 229 20.72 -6.58 7.94
N SER A 230 21.19 -5.32 7.91
CA SER A 230 20.73 -4.32 6.95
C SER A 230 21.01 -4.74 5.50
N ARG A 231 22.19 -5.33 5.25
CA ARG A 231 22.56 -5.91 3.94
C ARG A 231 21.62 -7.06 3.55
N GLU A 232 21.39 -8.03 4.44
CA GLU A 232 20.46 -9.14 4.19
C GLU A 232 19.02 -8.67 3.94
N GLU A 233 18.54 -7.70 4.72
CA GLU A 233 17.22 -7.11 4.51
C GLU A 233 17.12 -6.51 3.10
N THR A 234 18.10 -5.70 2.70
CA THR A 234 18.15 -5.07 1.38
C THR A 234 18.20 -6.11 0.24
N TYR A 235 19.00 -7.17 0.42
CA TYR A 235 19.12 -8.29 -0.52
C TYR A 235 17.77 -9.01 -0.75
N TRP A 236 17.06 -9.36 0.32
CA TRP A 236 15.76 -10.04 0.24
C TRP A 236 14.62 -9.11 -0.18
N LYS A 237 14.68 -7.83 0.19
CA LYS A 237 13.75 -6.79 -0.26
C LYS A 237 13.80 -6.61 -1.78
N GLN A 238 15.00 -6.51 -2.35
CA GLN A 238 15.21 -6.41 -3.80
C GLN A 238 14.62 -7.62 -4.56
N ARG A 239 14.71 -8.83 -3.99
CA ARG A 239 14.21 -10.08 -4.61
C ARG A 239 12.71 -10.28 -4.44
N SER A 240 12.16 -9.93 -3.28
CA SER A 240 10.71 -10.03 -3.01
C SER A 240 9.89 -9.07 -3.87
N ARG A 241 10.48 -7.91 -4.23
CA ARG A 241 9.83 -6.80 -4.97
C ARG A 241 8.62 -6.22 -4.24
N LEU A 242 8.65 -6.25 -2.90
CA LEU A 242 7.62 -5.63 -2.07
C LEU A 242 8.02 -4.19 -1.76
N ASN A 243 7.30 -3.22 -2.35
CA ASN A 243 7.63 -1.79 -2.22
C ASN A 243 6.94 -1.11 -1.03
N TRP A 244 5.99 -1.79 -0.37
CA TRP A 244 5.15 -1.18 0.68
C TRP A 244 5.77 -1.26 2.09
N LEU A 245 6.85 -2.04 2.28
CA LEU A 245 7.56 -2.10 3.56
C LEU A 245 8.58 -0.96 3.63
N SER A 246 8.17 0.16 4.23
CA SER A 246 9.03 1.30 4.54
C SER A 246 9.95 0.97 5.72
N ALA A 247 11.19 1.48 5.69
CA ALA A 247 12.26 1.17 6.64
C ALA A 247 11.79 1.17 8.11
N GLY A 248 12.16 0.14 8.87
CA GLY A 248 11.95 0.07 10.32
C GLY A 248 11.55 -1.30 10.89
N ASP A 249 11.09 -2.26 10.07
CA ASP A 249 10.76 -3.63 10.52
C ASP A 249 11.55 -4.67 9.70
N ALA A 250 12.65 -5.16 10.28
CA ALA A 250 13.52 -6.17 9.69
C ALA A 250 12.83 -7.56 9.67
N ASN A 251 12.37 -8.01 8.51
CA ASN A 251 11.74 -9.32 8.37
C ASN A 251 12.21 -10.08 7.13
N THR A 252 13.42 -10.61 7.22
CA THR A 252 14.04 -11.45 6.19
C THR A 252 13.22 -12.71 5.89
N LYS A 253 12.62 -13.34 6.92
CA LYS A 253 11.82 -14.57 6.77
C LYS A 253 10.61 -14.35 5.85
N PHE A 254 9.85 -13.28 6.06
CA PHE A 254 8.71 -12.94 5.20
C PHE A 254 9.13 -12.67 3.74
N PHE A 255 10.20 -11.90 3.53
CA PHE A 255 10.71 -11.62 2.18
C PHE A 255 11.22 -12.90 1.49
N HIS A 256 11.88 -13.78 2.24
CA HIS A 256 12.37 -15.07 1.76
C HIS A 256 11.21 -15.97 1.31
N THR A 257 10.23 -16.21 2.18
CA THR A 257 9.07 -17.06 1.87
C THR A 257 8.26 -16.51 0.70
N THR A 258 8.08 -15.18 0.62
CA THR A 258 7.40 -14.53 -0.51
C THR A 258 8.16 -14.72 -1.83
N THR A 259 9.50 -14.63 -1.78
CA THR A 259 10.37 -14.86 -2.95
C THR A 259 10.26 -16.30 -3.44
N LEU A 260 10.30 -17.29 -2.55
CA LEU A 260 10.17 -18.71 -2.89
C LEU A 260 8.82 -19.01 -3.55
N GLN A 261 7.71 -18.55 -2.97
CA GLN A 261 6.37 -18.74 -3.57
C GLN A 261 6.25 -18.11 -4.95
N ARG A 262 6.83 -16.91 -5.14
CA ARG A 262 6.83 -16.27 -6.45
C ARG A 262 7.65 -17.06 -7.48
N ARG A 263 8.80 -17.63 -7.08
CA ARG A 263 9.60 -18.53 -7.93
C ARG A 263 8.78 -19.77 -8.31
N GLN A 264 8.13 -20.41 -7.34
CA GLN A 264 7.26 -21.56 -7.58
C GLN A 264 6.11 -21.22 -8.53
N ARG A 265 5.45 -20.07 -8.38
CA ARG A 265 4.36 -19.66 -9.27
C ARG A 265 4.81 -19.34 -10.70
N ASN A 266 6.03 -18.81 -10.86
CA ASN A 266 6.56 -18.40 -12.15
C ASN A 266 7.25 -19.53 -12.92
N LYS A 267 7.59 -20.65 -12.26
CA LYS A 267 8.24 -21.80 -12.91
C LYS A 267 7.29 -22.47 -13.89
N ILE A 268 7.75 -22.74 -15.12
CA ILE A 268 6.96 -23.41 -16.15
C ILE A 268 7.47 -24.84 -16.27
N GLU A 269 6.60 -25.83 -16.07
CA GLU A 269 6.96 -27.25 -16.06
C GLU A 269 6.24 -28.06 -17.13
N THR A 270 4.98 -27.71 -17.39
CA THR A 270 4.11 -28.38 -18.37
C THR A 270 3.38 -27.36 -19.24
N LEU A 271 3.13 -27.72 -20.50
CA LEU A 271 2.33 -26.96 -21.46
C LEU A 271 1.46 -27.90 -22.29
N LEU A 272 0.24 -27.50 -22.61
CA LEU A 272 -0.63 -28.19 -23.58
C LEU A 272 -0.47 -27.53 -24.95
N LYS A 273 -0.14 -28.34 -25.97
CA LYS A 273 -0.18 -27.94 -27.38
C LYS A 273 -1.61 -27.72 -27.86
N SER A 274 -1.76 -27.05 -29.00
CA SER A 274 -3.04 -26.89 -29.71
C SER A 274 -3.69 -28.22 -30.11
N GLU A 275 -2.89 -29.27 -30.29
CA GLU A 275 -3.33 -30.63 -30.64
C GLU A 275 -3.76 -31.48 -29.42
N GLY A 276 -3.77 -30.91 -28.21
CA GLY A 276 -4.12 -31.62 -26.97
C GLY A 276 -2.97 -32.36 -26.29
N ASN A 277 -1.81 -32.47 -26.94
CA ASN A 277 -0.62 -33.13 -26.37
C ASN A 277 0.04 -32.29 -25.27
N CYS A 278 0.36 -32.92 -24.12
CA CYS A 278 1.06 -32.29 -23.02
C CYS A 278 2.59 -32.41 -23.21
N ILE A 279 3.28 -31.28 -23.24
CA ILE A 279 4.74 -31.20 -23.26
C ILE A 279 5.24 -31.03 -21.83
N SER A 280 6.23 -31.83 -21.44
CA SER A 280 7.00 -31.67 -20.21
C SER A 280 8.49 -31.56 -20.54
N GLY A 281 9.23 -30.79 -19.74
CA GLY A 281 10.68 -30.61 -19.88
C GLY A 281 11.10 -29.24 -20.46
N ASP A 282 12.16 -28.67 -19.87
CA ASP A 282 12.61 -27.30 -20.16
C ASP A 282 12.97 -27.06 -21.63
N GLN A 283 13.55 -28.05 -22.32
CA GLN A 283 13.99 -27.92 -23.71
C GLN A 283 12.80 -27.90 -24.69
N ALA A 284 11.88 -28.85 -24.57
CA ALA A 284 10.69 -28.91 -25.43
C ALA A 284 9.77 -27.70 -25.19
N ILE A 285 9.64 -27.24 -23.94
CA ILE A 285 8.94 -25.99 -23.61
C ILE A 285 9.62 -24.79 -24.29
N ARG A 286 10.95 -24.74 -24.30
CA ARG A 286 11.73 -23.66 -24.92
C ARG A 286 11.53 -23.58 -26.42
N GLU A 287 11.54 -24.72 -27.09
CA GLU A 287 11.31 -24.80 -28.53
C GLU A 287 9.90 -24.34 -28.89
N GLU A 288 8.88 -24.79 -28.15
CA GLU A 288 7.49 -24.38 -28.37
C GLU A 288 7.30 -22.87 -28.22
N PHE A 289 7.83 -22.27 -27.15
CA PHE A 289 7.79 -20.82 -26.99
C PHE A 289 8.62 -20.09 -28.05
N GLY A 290 9.77 -20.64 -28.44
CA GLY A 290 10.64 -20.07 -29.46
C GLY A 290 9.93 -19.97 -30.81
N ILE A 291 9.30 -21.06 -31.26
CA ILE A 291 8.49 -21.11 -32.48
C ILE A 291 7.35 -20.10 -32.41
N PHE A 292 6.62 -20.10 -31.30
CA PHE A 292 5.46 -19.24 -31.13
C PHE A 292 5.82 -17.75 -31.14
N PHE A 293 6.84 -17.33 -30.39
CA PHE A 293 7.27 -15.92 -30.36
C PHE A 293 7.99 -15.51 -31.65
N GLY A 294 8.76 -16.41 -32.27
CA GLY A 294 9.37 -16.18 -33.58
C GLY A 294 8.31 -15.87 -34.65
N ASN A 295 7.23 -16.66 -34.69
CA ASN A 295 6.10 -16.41 -35.59
C ASN A 295 5.30 -15.16 -35.20
N LEU A 296 5.12 -14.90 -33.90
CA LEU A 296 4.38 -13.72 -33.43
C LEU A 296 5.03 -12.41 -33.87
N PHE A 297 6.36 -12.31 -33.78
CA PHE A 297 7.11 -11.10 -34.13
C PHE A 297 7.58 -11.05 -35.59
N LYS A 298 7.10 -11.98 -36.44
CA LYS A 298 7.35 -11.96 -37.88
C LYS A 298 6.28 -11.13 -38.59
N SER A 299 6.72 -10.20 -39.44
CA SER A 299 5.83 -9.36 -40.25
C SER A 299 5.01 -10.20 -41.23
N GLY A 300 3.79 -9.72 -41.53
CA GLY A 300 2.91 -10.31 -42.54
C GLY A 300 3.31 -10.03 -44.00
N GLY A 301 4.36 -9.24 -44.24
CA GLY A 301 4.80 -8.83 -45.58
C GLY A 301 4.38 -7.39 -45.94
N PRO A 302 4.63 -6.93 -47.18
CA PRO A 302 4.29 -5.58 -47.63
C PRO A 302 2.76 -5.37 -47.64
N ARG A 303 2.31 -4.22 -47.12
CA ARG A 303 0.89 -3.96 -46.87
C ARG A 303 0.37 -2.79 -47.68
N ASN A 304 -0.88 -2.91 -48.12
CA ASN A 304 -1.62 -1.78 -48.65
C ASN A 304 -2.34 -1.08 -47.49
N TRP A 305 -1.94 0.14 -47.19
CA TRP A 305 -2.54 0.94 -46.11
C TRP A 305 -3.92 1.50 -46.51
N GLY A 306 -4.29 1.39 -47.78
CA GLY A 306 -5.55 1.89 -48.33
C GLY A 306 -5.75 3.38 -48.03
N GLY A 307 -7.01 3.77 -47.87
CA GLY A 307 -7.39 5.13 -47.47
C GLY A 307 -7.46 5.34 -45.95
N ILE A 308 -7.06 4.38 -45.11
CA ILE A 308 -7.27 4.42 -43.64
C ILE A 308 -6.55 5.63 -43.00
N LEU A 309 -5.42 6.04 -43.56
CA LEU A 309 -4.62 7.16 -43.06
C LEU A 309 -5.12 8.53 -43.54
N ASN A 310 -6.11 8.59 -44.44
CA ASN A 310 -6.64 9.87 -44.95
C ASN A 310 -7.38 10.66 -43.87
N CYS A 311 -7.91 9.97 -42.85
CA CYS A 311 -8.56 10.58 -41.69
C CYS A 311 -7.55 11.16 -40.68
N VAL A 312 -6.25 10.89 -40.83
CA VAL A 312 -5.20 11.44 -39.98
C VAL A 312 -4.79 12.81 -40.55
N HIS A 313 -5.09 13.86 -39.80
CA HIS A 313 -4.75 15.23 -40.18
C HIS A 313 -3.39 15.65 -39.63
N ALA A 314 -2.66 16.45 -40.41
CA ALA A 314 -1.44 17.13 -39.99
C ALA A 314 -1.74 17.98 -38.74
N SER A 315 -1.27 17.52 -37.58
CA SER A 315 -1.66 18.10 -36.29
C SER A 315 -0.51 18.81 -35.58
N ILE A 316 0.73 18.55 -35.99
CA ILE A 316 1.93 19.06 -35.33
C ILE A 316 2.43 20.30 -36.07
N THR A 317 2.52 21.40 -35.33
CA THR A 317 3.05 22.68 -35.82
C THR A 317 4.58 22.65 -35.90
N GLU A 318 5.15 23.51 -36.75
CA GLU A 318 6.61 23.64 -36.87
C GLU A 318 7.28 24.00 -35.52
N ALA A 319 6.65 24.86 -34.71
CA ALA A 319 7.14 25.20 -33.37
C ALA A 319 7.11 24.01 -32.39
N GLN A 320 6.16 23.07 -32.55
CA GLN A 320 6.17 21.83 -31.77
C GLN A 320 7.26 20.88 -32.26
N ASN A 321 7.45 20.75 -33.58
CA ASN A 321 8.54 19.95 -34.15
C ASN A 321 9.91 20.45 -33.70
N LYS A 322 10.14 21.78 -33.72
CA LYS A 322 11.38 22.39 -33.17
C LYS A 322 11.63 21.96 -31.72
N ARG A 323 10.61 22.00 -30.86
CA ARG A 323 10.73 21.52 -29.47
C ARG A 323 11.01 20.02 -29.34
N LEU A 324 10.50 19.20 -30.26
CA LEU A 324 10.80 17.76 -30.28
C LEU A 324 12.25 17.51 -30.71
N THR A 325 12.78 18.32 -31.61
CA THR A 325 14.12 18.23 -32.19
C THR A 325 15.14 19.18 -31.53
N ASP A 326 14.83 19.80 -30.40
CA ASP A 326 15.83 20.56 -29.64
C ASP A 326 16.87 19.61 -29.01
N PRO A 327 18.15 19.99 -28.87
CA PRO A 327 19.12 19.17 -28.15
C PRO A 327 18.65 18.84 -26.71
N PHE A 328 18.93 17.62 -26.24
CA PHE A 328 18.59 17.23 -24.87
C PHE A 328 19.52 17.91 -23.87
N SER A 329 18.94 18.58 -22.87
CA SER A 329 19.73 19.16 -21.77
C SER A 329 20.12 18.09 -20.75
N MET A 330 21.24 18.30 -20.07
CA MET A 330 21.71 17.41 -18.99
C MET A 330 20.68 17.22 -17.87
N GLU A 331 19.90 18.27 -17.55
CA GLU A 331 18.85 18.17 -16.53
C GLU A 331 17.66 17.33 -17.01
N GLU A 332 17.34 17.37 -18.31
CA GLU A 332 16.34 16.50 -18.93
C GLU A 332 16.78 15.02 -18.82
N VAL A 333 18.07 14.73 -19.07
CA VAL A 333 18.66 13.39 -18.93
C VAL A 333 18.63 12.93 -17.46
N ARG A 334 19.06 13.77 -16.51
CA ARG A 334 19.02 13.46 -15.07
C ARG A 334 17.59 13.19 -14.59
N THR A 335 16.64 13.97 -15.09
CA THR A 335 15.21 13.77 -14.81
C THR A 335 14.70 12.43 -15.35
N ALA A 336 15.11 12.04 -16.57
CA ALA A 336 14.75 10.75 -17.14
C ALA A 336 15.28 9.58 -16.29
N VAL A 337 16.54 9.64 -15.83
CA VAL A 337 17.16 8.62 -14.95
C VAL A 337 16.36 8.44 -13.66
N LYS A 338 16.03 9.53 -12.96
CA LYS A 338 15.23 9.50 -11.72
C LYS A 338 13.84 8.87 -11.94
N GLN A 339 13.25 9.05 -13.12
CA GLN A 339 11.93 8.52 -13.45
C GLN A 339 11.91 7.01 -13.77
N LEU A 340 13.06 6.36 -14.04
CA LEU A 340 13.12 4.93 -14.36
C LEU A 340 12.80 4.03 -13.17
N GLY A 341 12.97 4.53 -11.94
CA GLY A 341 12.71 3.82 -10.69
C GLY A 341 13.89 2.92 -10.27
N SER A 342 14.40 3.12 -9.07
CA SER A 342 15.69 2.59 -8.59
C SER A 342 15.79 1.07 -8.62
N LEU A 343 14.83 0.36 -8.04
CA LEU A 343 14.86 -1.10 -7.84
C LEU A 343 14.00 -1.87 -8.86
N LYS A 344 13.79 -1.34 -10.08
CA LYS A 344 13.14 -2.13 -11.15
C LYS A 344 14.10 -3.21 -11.69
N ALA A 345 13.54 -4.26 -12.30
CA ALA A 345 14.36 -5.34 -12.86
C ALA A 345 15.21 -4.81 -14.04
N PRO A 346 16.53 -5.06 -14.04
CA PRO A 346 17.42 -4.64 -15.13
C PRO A 346 17.22 -5.51 -16.38
N GLY A 347 17.81 -5.06 -17.49
CA GLY A 347 17.90 -5.82 -18.72
C GLY A 347 19.02 -6.87 -18.68
N PRO A 348 19.45 -7.36 -19.85
CA PRO A 348 20.60 -8.27 -19.98
C PRO A 348 21.90 -7.78 -19.35
N ASP A 349 22.12 -6.46 -19.29
CA ASP A 349 23.32 -5.85 -18.69
C ASP A 349 23.44 -6.05 -17.17
N GLY A 350 22.33 -6.30 -16.48
CA GLY A 350 22.27 -6.50 -15.03
C GLY A 350 22.30 -5.22 -14.18
N PHE A 351 22.32 -4.02 -14.78
CA PHE A 351 22.43 -2.74 -14.06
C PHE A 351 21.05 -2.07 -13.85
N PRO A 352 20.56 -1.92 -12.60
CA PRO A 352 19.27 -1.31 -12.28
C PRO A 352 19.31 0.23 -12.33
N GLY A 353 18.16 0.90 -12.29
CA GLY A 353 18.10 2.37 -12.28
C GLY A 353 18.83 3.00 -11.09
N LEU A 354 18.92 2.28 -9.95
CA LEU A 354 19.68 2.68 -8.77
C LEU A 354 21.15 2.98 -9.09
N PHE A 355 21.78 2.18 -9.97
CA PHE A 355 23.17 2.36 -10.36
C PHE A 355 23.35 3.73 -11.02
N TYR A 356 22.47 4.07 -11.96
CA TYR A 356 22.54 5.33 -12.70
C TYR A 356 22.24 6.55 -11.83
N ASP A 357 21.35 6.41 -10.86
CA ASP A 357 20.96 7.49 -9.94
C ASP A 357 22.04 7.76 -8.88
N ARG A 358 22.60 6.71 -8.26
CA ARG A 358 23.59 6.84 -7.18
C ARG A 358 24.98 7.23 -7.65
N PHE A 359 25.40 6.73 -8.81
CA PHE A 359 26.73 7.00 -9.36
C PHE A 359 26.69 8.01 -10.51
N TRP A 360 25.65 8.85 -10.54
CA TRP A 360 25.43 9.86 -11.58
C TRP A 360 26.69 10.71 -11.84
N GLU A 361 27.34 11.19 -10.78
CA GLU A 361 28.51 12.07 -10.92
C GLU A 361 29.69 11.42 -11.68
N ILE A 362 29.81 10.08 -11.62
CA ILE A 362 30.84 9.33 -12.34
C ILE A 362 30.44 9.10 -13.80
N ILE A 363 29.17 8.76 -14.05
CA ILE A 363 28.71 8.27 -15.35
C ILE A 363 28.10 9.36 -16.25
N GLN A 364 27.75 10.53 -15.70
CA GLN A 364 26.93 11.54 -16.36
C GLN A 364 27.49 11.97 -17.72
N ASN A 365 28.80 12.17 -17.83
CA ASN A 365 29.44 12.59 -19.08
C ASN A 365 29.23 11.55 -20.19
N PHE A 366 29.40 10.27 -19.89
CA PHE A 366 29.20 9.18 -20.85
C PHE A 366 27.73 9.05 -21.27
N VAL A 367 26.80 9.18 -20.31
CA VAL A 367 25.36 9.12 -20.62
C VAL A 367 24.94 10.31 -21.48
N ASN A 368 25.44 11.52 -21.20
CA ASN A 368 25.15 12.71 -22.00
C ASN A 368 25.77 12.64 -23.40
N ASN A 369 27.00 12.14 -23.53
CA ASN A 369 27.64 11.92 -24.82
C ASN A 369 26.84 10.90 -25.64
N LEU A 370 26.39 9.81 -25.02
CA LEU A 370 25.51 8.83 -25.65
C LEU A 370 24.18 9.41 -26.11
N VAL A 371 23.56 10.30 -25.31
CA VAL A 371 22.32 10.99 -25.71
C VAL A 371 22.59 11.93 -26.89
N THR A 372 23.73 12.60 -26.89
CA THR A 372 24.14 13.51 -27.96
C THR A 372 24.38 12.75 -29.27
N ASP A 373 25.16 11.67 -29.24
CA ASP A 373 25.42 10.83 -30.41
C ASP A 373 24.15 10.14 -30.92
N PHE A 374 23.28 9.70 -30.02
CA PHE A 374 21.95 9.21 -30.36
C PHE A 374 21.17 10.27 -31.14
N PHE A 375 21.13 11.50 -30.63
CA PHE A 375 20.39 12.59 -31.23
C PHE A 375 20.98 13.04 -32.58
N LEU A 376 22.31 13.01 -32.74
CA LEU A 376 23.03 13.36 -33.98
C LEU A 376 22.94 12.30 -35.07
N GLY A 377 22.43 11.09 -34.77
CA GLY A 377 22.33 9.98 -35.74
C GLY A 377 23.61 9.13 -35.82
N ASN A 378 24.64 9.44 -35.03
CA ASN A 378 25.89 8.69 -34.93
C ASN A 378 25.76 7.52 -33.94
N SER A 379 24.72 6.72 -34.08
CA SER A 379 24.29 5.79 -33.03
C SER A 379 24.46 4.33 -33.41
N ARG A 380 25.03 3.52 -32.51
CA ARG A 380 25.10 2.06 -32.61
C ARG A 380 24.16 1.41 -31.60
N LEU A 381 22.88 1.76 -31.70
CA LEU A 381 21.87 1.39 -30.71
C LEU A 381 21.74 -0.13 -30.51
N GLU A 382 22.03 -0.91 -31.56
CA GLU A 382 22.07 -2.38 -31.55
C GLU A 382 22.90 -2.97 -30.39
N LEU A 383 23.98 -2.30 -29.98
CA LEU A 383 24.83 -2.72 -28.85
C LEU A 383 24.09 -2.70 -27.50
N LEU A 384 23.14 -1.78 -27.34
CA LEU A 384 22.41 -1.57 -26.10
C LEU A 384 20.97 -2.10 -26.14
N ASN A 385 20.43 -2.33 -27.33
CA ASN A 385 19.02 -2.67 -27.55
C ASN A 385 18.70 -4.18 -27.43
N HIS A 386 19.62 -4.96 -26.85
CA HIS A 386 19.35 -6.34 -26.48
C HIS A 386 18.33 -6.42 -25.32
N THR A 387 17.30 -7.25 -25.48
CA THR A 387 16.15 -7.28 -24.56
C THR A 387 15.80 -8.71 -24.15
N HIS A 388 15.65 -8.95 -22.84
CA HIS A 388 15.16 -10.23 -22.33
C HIS A 388 13.62 -10.26 -22.27
N ILE A 389 12.98 -11.27 -22.85
CA ILE A 389 11.54 -11.51 -22.69
C ILE A 389 11.34 -12.47 -21.51
N VAL A 390 10.69 -12.00 -20.45
CA VAL A 390 10.29 -12.81 -19.29
C VAL A 390 8.79 -13.09 -19.33
N LEU A 391 8.39 -14.32 -19.07
CA LEU A 391 7.00 -14.75 -19.08
C LEU A 391 6.38 -14.66 -17.70
N ILE A 392 5.26 -13.93 -17.59
CA ILE A 392 4.48 -13.82 -16.35
C ILE A 392 3.11 -14.50 -16.54
N PRO A 393 2.69 -15.42 -15.66
CA PRO A 393 1.37 -16.05 -15.72
C PRO A 393 0.23 -15.02 -15.62
N LYS A 394 -0.71 -15.02 -16.58
CA LYS A 394 -1.94 -14.20 -16.54
C LYS A 394 -2.99 -14.79 -15.61
N ILE A 395 -3.02 -16.10 -15.48
CA ILE A 395 -3.97 -16.86 -14.65
C ILE A 395 -3.23 -17.73 -13.63
N PRO A 396 -3.88 -18.16 -12.53
CA PRO A 396 -3.25 -18.97 -11.50
C PRO A 396 -2.61 -20.27 -12.01
N LYS A 397 -3.22 -20.93 -13.01
CA LYS A 397 -2.72 -22.18 -13.60
C LYS A 397 -2.58 -22.05 -15.12
N PRO A 398 -1.43 -21.58 -15.62
CA PRO A 398 -1.23 -21.40 -17.05
C PRO A 398 -0.94 -22.74 -17.73
N THR A 399 -1.88 -23.23 -18.54
CA THR A 399 -1.72 -24.46 -19.32
C THR A 399 -1.28 -24.25 -20.77
N SER A 400 -1.47 -23.05 -21.33
CA SER A 400 -1.17 -22.73 -22.74
C SER A 400 -0.23 -21.53 -22.81
N VAL A 401 0.53 -21.43 -23.89
CA VAL A 401 1.42 -20.30 -24.21
C VAL A 401 0.68 -18.95 -24.13
N ASN A 402 -0.59 -18.90 -24.53
CA ASN A 402 -1.43 -17.68 -24.49
C ASN A 402 -1.74 -17.19 -23.06
N HIS A 403 -1.62 -18.07 -22.05
CA HIS A 403 -1.81 -17.77 -20.64
C HIS A 403 -0.61 -17.03 -20.02
N PHE A 404 0.47 -16.82 -20.78
CA PHE A 404 1.61 -16.03 -20.35
C PHE A 404 1.59 -14.64 -20.98
N ARG A 405 2.04 -13.64 -20.23
CA ARG A 405 2.30 -12.28 -20.71
C ARG A 405 3.80 -12.11 -20.92
N PRO A 406 4.26 -11.76 -22.14
CA PRO A 406 5.65 -11.42 -22.38
C PRO A 406 5.95 -10.04 -21.80
N ILE A 407 6.98 -9.92 -20.97
CA ILE A 407 7.48 -8.64 -20.46
C ILE A 407 8.91 -8.44 -20.94
N SER A 408 9.15 -7.32 -21.61
CA SER A 408 10.44 -6.92 -22.16
C SER A 408 11.29 -6.22 -21.10
N LEU A 409 12.36 -6.87 -20.66
CA LEU A 409 13.39 -6.31 -19.79
C LEU A 409 14.49 -5.67 -20.64
N CYS A 410 14.31 -4.38 -20.96
CA CYS A 410 15.30 -3.58 -21.67
C CYS A 410 16.38 -3.06 -20.71
N ASN A 411 17.62 -2.91 -21.21
CA ASN A 411 18.73 -2.27 -20.50
C ASN A 411 18.35 -0.85 -20.05
N ASN A 412 18.84 -0.43 -18.88
CA ASN A 412 18.48 0.90 -18.38
C ASN A 412 19.16 2.03 -19.16
N SER A 413 20.36 1.80 -19.72
CA SER A 413 21.00 2.71 -20.67
C SER A 413 20.09 3.03 -21.86
N TYR A 414 19.51 2.00 -22.50
CA TYR A 414 18.51 2.15 -23.55
C TYR A 414 17.23 2.85 -23.04
N LYS A 415 16.74 2.49 -21.85
CA LYS A 415 15.51 3.08 -21.31
C LYS A 415 15.65 4.57 -21.03
N ILE A 416 16.86 5.10 -20.77
CA ILE A 416 17.07 6.55 -20.64
C ILE A 416 16.72 7.24 -21.97
N LEU A 417 17.22 6.73 -23.11
CA LEU A 417 16.91 7.24 -24.44
C LEU A 417 15.41 7.19 -24.76
N SER A 418 14.79 6.02 -24.60
CA SER A 418 13.35 5.84 -24.81
C SER A 418 12.52 6.77 -23.91
N LYS A 419 12.95 6.97 -22.65
CA LYS A 419 12.25 7.80 -21.68
C LYS A 419 12.32 9.28 -22.03
N LEU A 420 13.43 9.76 -22.58
CA LEU A 420 13.56 11.12 -23.11
C LEU A 420 12.57 11.37 -24.23
N LEU A 421 12.54 10.49 -25.24
CA LEU A 421 11.58 10.59 -26.34
C LEU A 421 10.12 10.56 -25.84
N ALA A 422 9.83 9.65 -24.91
CA ALA A 422 8.49 9.52 -24.32
C ALA A 422 8.06 10.76 -23.54
N ASN A 423 8.97 11.41 -22.82
CA ASN A 423 8.68 12.62 -22.04
C ASN A 423 8.29 13.80 -22.95
N ARG A 424 9.00 13.99 -24.06
CA ARG A 424 8.67 15.02 -25.04
C ARG A 424 7.34 14.73 -25.75
N LEU A 425 7.16 13.49 -26.24
CA LEU A 425 5.91 13.06 -26.89
C LEU A 425 4.68 13.23 -25.99
N LYS A 426 4.81 12.92 -24.69
CA LYS A 426 3.72 13.01 -23.71
C LYS A 426 3.09 14.40 -23.63
N THR A 427 3.85 15.46 -23.89
CA THR A 427 3.34 16.84 -23.86
C THR A 427 2.33 17.13 -24.98
N LEU A 428 2.41 16.40 -26.09
CA LEU A 428 1.56 16.59 -27.27
C LEU A 428 0.32 15.68 -27.28
N LEU A 429 0.32 14.59 -26.51
CA LEU A 429 -0.77 13.59 -26.51
C LEU A 429 -2.18 14.14 -26.25
N PRO A 430 -2.42 15.11 -25.34
CA PRO A 430 -3.77 15.64 -25.13
C PRO A 430 -4.40 16.27 -26.38
N MET A 431 -3.56 16.75 -27.30
CA MET A 431 -3.96 17.35 -28.58
C MET A 431 -4.08 16.29 -29.69
N LEU A 432 -3.16 15.31 -29.74
CA LEU A 432 -3.10 14.30 -30.80
C LEU A 432 -4.15 13.18 -30.66
N ILE A 433 -4.57 12.88 -29.43
CA ILE A 433 -5.45 11.75 -29.12
C ILE A 433 -6.87 12.24 -28.86
N SER A 434 -7.87 11.70 -29.58
CA SER A 434 -9.27 12.10 -29.44
C SER A 434 -9.82 11.85 -28.03
N GLN A 435 -10.91 12.54 -27.68
CA GLN A 435 -11.57 12.44 -26.38
C GLN A 435 -12.15 11.05 -26.05
N HIS A 436 -12.14 10.09 -26.99
CA HIS A 436 -12.66 8.73 -26.80
C HIS A 436 -11.62 7.76 -26.22
N GLN A 437 -10.34 8.15 -26.17
CA GLN A 437 -9.24 7.35 -25.61
C GLN A 437 -8.78 7.93 -24.26
N ASN A 438 -8.91 7.15 -23.18
CA ASN A 438 -8.61 7.63 -21.82
C ASN A 438 -7.34 7.05 -21.20
N ALA A 439 -6.71 6.05 -21.83
CA ALA A 439 -5.50 5.46 -21.29
C ALA A 439 -4.26 6.32 -21.59
N PHE A 440 -3.34 6.40 -20.62
CA PHE A 440 -2.02 7.06 -20.70
C PHE A 440 -1.98 8.55 -21.11
N VAL A 441 -3.12 9.20 -21.34
CA VAL A 441 -3.21 10.64 -21.65
C VAL A 441 -3.29 11.46 -20.34
N PRO A 442 -2.41 12.46 -20.14
CA PRO A 442 -2.46 13.34 -18.97
C PRO A 442 -3.84 14.00 -18.78
N GLY A 443 -4.35 13.99 -17.55
CA GLY A 443 -5.64 14.61 -17.20
C GLY A 443 -6.89 13.75 -17.44
N ARG A 444 -6.77 12.64 -18.18
CA ARG A 444 -7.86 11.66 -18.38
C ARG A 444 -7.77 10.55 -17.33
N GLN A 445 -8.93 10.07 -16.88
CA GLN A 445 -9.02 9.02 -15.85
C GLN A 445 -9.84 7.83 -16.35
N ILE A 446 -9.48 6.62 -15.88
CA ILE A 446 -10.23 5.38 -16.21
C ILE A 446 -11.68 5.45 -15.72
N GLN A 447 -11.92 6.15 -14.61
CA GLN A 447 -13.23 6.39 -14.04
C GLN A 447 -14.21 7.01 -15.05
N ASP A 448 -13.72 7.89 -15.93
CA ASP A 448 -14.53 8.57 -16.94
C ASP A 448 -15.15 7.57 -17.93
N ASN A 449 -14.35 6.60 -18.42
CA ASN A 449 -14.83 5.53 -19.29
C ASN A 449 -15.78 4.58 -18.56
N ILE A 450 -15.50 4.25 -17.30
CA ILE A 450 -16.37 3.38 -16.50
C ILE A 450 -17.74 4.00 -16.29
N LEU A 451 -17.79 5.29 -15.91
CA LEU A 451 -19.04 6.03 -15.73
C LEU A 451 -19.82 6.13 -17.04
N LEU A 452 -19.14 6.43 -18.16
CA LEU A 452 -19.76 6.47 -19.49
C LEU A 452 -20.30 5.12 -19.94
N ALA A 453 -19.50 4.05 -19.87
CA ALA A 453 -19.90 2.71 -20.25
C ALA A 453 -21.10 2.24 -19.41
N HIS A 454 -21.05 2.45 -18.08
CA HIS A 454 -22.17 2.12 -17.20
C HIS A 454 -23.44 2.90 -17.58
N GLU A 455 -23.32 4.17 -17.92
CA GLU A 455 -24.45 5.00 -18.34
C GLU A 455 -25.06 4.57 -19.67
N ALA A 456 -24.21 4.17 -20.62
CA ALA A 456 -24.60 3.61 -21.91
C ALA A 456 -25.33 2.27 -21.76
N PHE A 457 -24.78 1.32 -20.98
CA PHE A 457 -25.46 0.05 -20.72
C PHE A 457 -26.77 0.22 -19.95
N HIS A 458 -26.84 1.17 -19.00
CA HIS A 458 -28.08 1.52 -18.31
C HIS A 458 -29.15 2.06 -19.27
N TYR A 459 -28.74 2.90 -20.23
CA TYR A 459 -29.63 3.37 -21.29
C TYR A 459 -30.13 2.23 -22.18
N LEU A 460 -29.24 1.37 -22.67
CA LEU A 460 -29.60 0.23 -23.51
C LEU A 460 -30.60 -0.71 -22.81
N ARG A 461 -30.43 -0.91 -21.49
CA ARG A 461 -31.35 -1.72 -20.67
C ARG A 461 -32.74 -1.11 -20.52
N LEU A 462 -32.84 0.22 -20.42
CA LEU A 462 -34.11 0.93 -20.26
C LEU A 462 -34.85 1.16 -21.59
N LYS A 463 -34.18 0.95 -22.73
CA LYS A 463 -34.76 1.18 -24.05
C LYS A 463 -35.71 0.04 -24.43
N SER A 464 -37.00 0.30 -24.26
CA SER A 464 -38.09 -0.63 -24.63
C SER A 464 -38.80 -0.26 -25.94
N SER A 465 -38.32 0.73 -26.70
CA SER A 465 -38.94 1.13 -27.97
C SER A 465 -38.75 0.07 -29.04
N LYS A 466 -39.83 -0.28 -29.76
CA LYS A 466 -39.83 -1.23 -30.90
C LYS A 466 -39.37 -0.61 -32.22
N LYS A 467 -39.09 0.69 -32.28
CA LYS A 467 -38.81 1.43 -33.54
C LYS A 467 -37.32 1.54 -33.91
N SER A 468 -36.39 1.30 -32.98
CA SER A 468 -34.95 1.41 -33.24
C SER A 468 -34.17 0.52 -32.27
N PHE A 469 -33.35 -0.39 -32.80
CA PHE A 469 -32.49 -1.27 -32.01
C PHE A 469 -31.10 -0.65 -31.87
N GLU A 470 -30.45 -0.86 -30.72
CA GLU A 470 -29.10 -0.40 -30.43
C GLU A 470 -28.29 -1.55 -29.79
N LEU A 471 -26.98 -1.52 -30.00
CA LEU A 471 -26.04 -2.51 -29.51
C LEU A 471 -24.85 -1.86 -28.80
N GLY A 472 -24.32 -2.58 -27.82
CA GLY A 472 -22.98 -2.38 -27.27
C GLY A 472 -22.11 -3.57 -27.65
N LEU A 473 -20.92 -3.32 -28.20
CA LEU A 473 -19.94 -4.34 -28.56
C LEU A 473 -18.68 -4.12 -27.73
N LYS A 474 -18.22 -5.16 -27.05
CA LYS A 474 -16.88 -5.21 -26.46
C LYS A 474 -15.98 -6.00 -27.40
N LEU A 475 -14.88 -5.39 -27.82
CA LEU A 475 -13.91 -5.99 -28.71
C LEU A 475 -12.58 -6.16 -27.96
N ASP A 476 -12.00 -7.36 -28.03
CA ASP A 476 -10.69 -7.69 -27.44
C ASP A 476 -9.68 -7.88 -28.58
N MET A 477 -8.56 -7.14 -28.54
CA MET A 477 -7.48 -7.28 -29.54
C MET A 477 -6.49 -8.37 -29.13
N ASN A 478 -6.21 -9.31 -30.02
CA ASN A 478 -5.27 -10.39 -29.78
C ASN A 478 -3.83 -9.85 -29.75
N LYS A 479 -3.19 -9.85 -28.58
CA LYS A 479 -1.77 -9.47 -28.40
C LYS A 479 -1.46 -8.11 -29.05
N ALA A 480 -2.27 -7.11 -28.73
CA ALA A 480 -2.33 -5.82 -29.42
C ALA A 480 -0.97 -5.13 -29.62
N TYR A 481 -0.08 -5.17 -28.62
CA TYR A 481 1.27 -4.60 -28.71
C TYR A 481 2.20 -5.41 -29.62
N ASP A 482 2.15 -6.74 -29.51
CA ASP A 482 3.12 -7.63 -30.13
C ASP A 482 2.95 -7.73 -31.66
N ARG A 483 1.80 -7.27 -32.18
CA ARG A 483 1.40 -7.39 -33.59
C ARG A 483 1.46 -6.10 -34.42
N VAL A 484 1.75 -4.96 -33.79
CA VAL A 484 1.83 -3.67 -34.50
C VAL A 484 2.92 -3.72 -35.56
N GLU A 485 2.59 -3.49 -36.81
CA GLU A 485 3.59 -3.42 -37.88
C GLU A 485 4.32 -2.09 -37.88
N TRP A 486 5.62 -2.15 -38.18
CA TRP A 486 6.51 -1.00 -38.09
C TRP A 486 6.36 -0.03 -39.27
N ASP A 487 6.04 -0.54 -40.47
CA ASP A 487 5.76 0.29 -41.65
C ASP A 487 4.52 1.16 -41.44
N PHE A 488 3.45 0.59 -40.87
CA PHE A 488 2.23 1.32 -40.54
C PHE A 488 2.45 2.36 -39.43
N LEU A 489 3.27 2.03 -38.42
CA LEU A 489 3.66 2.98 -37.37
C LEU A 489 4.41 4.18 -37.97
N GLU A 490 5.42 3.92 -38.80
CA GLU A 490 6.21 4.96 -39.47
C GLU A 490 5.32 5.86 -40.34
N ALA A 491 4.45 5.26 -41.15
CA ALA A 491 3.46 5.98 -41.96
C ALA A 491 2.53 6.88 -41.11
N THR A 492 2.08 6.37 -39.97
CA THR A 492 1.21 7.09 -39.04
C THR A 492 1.94 8.32 -38.47
N LEU A 493 3.20 8.17 -38.06
CA LEU A 493 4.01 9.30 -37.56
C LEU A 493 4.22 10.37 -38.63
N CYS A 494 4.54 9.97 -39.86
CA CYS A 494 4.68 10.92 -40.97
C CYS A 494 3.36 11.67 -41.25
N LYS A 495 2.21 10.99 -41.16
CA LYS A 495 0.88 11.60 -41.37
C LYS A 495 0.47 12.59 -40.27
N PHE A 496 0.92 12.40 -39.04
CA PHE A 496 0.77 13.42 -37.98
C PHE A 496 1.67 14.65 -38.19
N SER A 497 2.56 14.63 -39.19
CA SER A 497 3.55 15.67 -39.50
C SER A 497 4.64 15.80 -38.43
N PHE A 498 5.05 14.69 -37.83
CA PHE A 498 6.30 14.67 -37.08
C PHE A 498 7.49 14.93 -38.02
N ASP A 499 8.48 15.67 -37.52
CA ASP A 499 9.74 15.89 -38.24
C ASP A 499 10.43 14.54 -38.59
N ASN A 500 10.98 14.42 -39.80
CA ASN A 500 11.61 13.19 -40.28
C ASN A 500 12.71 12.69 -39.33
N ARG A 501 13.52 13.60 -38.77
CA ARG A 501 14.57 13.23 -37.82
C ARG A 501 13.98 12.62 -36.55
N TRP A 502 12.86 13.16 -36.07
CA TRP A 502 12.17 12.58 -34.92
C TRP A 502 11.63 11.18 -35.23
N VAL A 503 11.04 11.00 -36.41
CA VAL A 503 10.56 9.68 -36.87
C VAL A 503 11.71 8.69 -36.94
N GLU A 504 12.85 9.07 -37.51
CA GLU A 504 14.07 8.23 -37.58
C GLU A 504 14.54 7.79 -36.19
N LEU A 505 14.62 8.70 -35.21
CA LEU A 505 15.03 8.37 -33.83
C LEU A 505 14.07 7.37 -33.16
N VAL A 506 12.76 7.55 -33.38
CA VAL A 506 11.73 6.63 -32.90
C VAL A 506 11.86 5.28 -33.58
N MET A 507 11.96 5.24 -34.91
CA MET A 507 12.05 4.00 -35.67
C MET A 507 13.34 3.24 -35.41
N LEU A 508 14.46 3.94 -35.18
CA LEU A 508 15.72 3.34 -34.74
C LEU A 508 15.55 2.57 -33.43
N CYS A 509 14.80 3.13 -32.47
CA CYS A 509 14.49 2.45 -31.20
C CYS A 509 13.71 1.14 -31.40
N VAL A 510 12.81 1.07 -32.37
CA VAL A 510 11.94 -0.10 -32.58
C VAL A 510 12.57 -1.14 -33.53
N LYS A 511 13.29 -0.70 -34.57
CA LYS A 511 13.84 -1.59 -35.62
C LYS A 511 15.12 -2.32 -35.19
N THR A 512 15.94 -1.75 -34.28
CA THR A 512 17.25 -2.31 -33.87
C THR A 512 17.21 -3.33 -32.72
N ILE A 513 16.03 -3.85 -32.38
CA ILE A 513 15.84 -4.71 -31.21
C ILE A 513 16.32 -6.14 -31.48
N THR A 514 16.94 -6.77 -30.47
CA THR A 514 17.20 -8.22 -30.46
C THR A 514 16.62 -8.83 -29.18
N PHE A 515 15.83 -9.89 -29.29
CA PHE A 515 15.16 -10.55 -28.16
C PHE A 515 15.83 -11.87 -27.78
N SER A 516 15.91 -12.16 -26.48
CA SER A 516 16.17 -13.52 -25.97
C SER A 516 15.10 -13.91 -24.95
N LEU A 517 14.50 -15.09 -25.13
CA LEU A 517 13.46 -15.60 -24.22
C LEU A 517 14.09 -16.18 -22.95
N VAL A 518 13.70 -15.69 -21.78
CA VAL A 518 14.17 -16.20 -20.48
C VAL A 518 13.17 -17.19 -19.91
N LEU A 519 13.56 -18.48 -19.89
CA LEU A 519 12.77 -19.57 -19.32
C LEU A 519 13.45 -20.15 -18.09
N ASN A 520 12.68 -20.25 -17.00
CA ASN A 520 13.12 -20.78 -15.71
C ASN A 520 14.47 -20.19 -15.23
N GLY A 521 14.74 -18.92 -15.58
CA GLY A 521 15.94 -18.18 -15.17
C GLY A 521 17.12 -18.21 -16.13
N SER A 522 17.03 -18.92 -17.26
CA SER A 522 18.08 -18.96 -18.28
C SER A 522 17.61 -18.39 -19.63
N PRO A 523 18.41 -17.53 -20.28
CA PRO A 523 18.10 -17.03 -21.62
C PRO A 523 18.27 -18.13 -22.68
N GLY A 524 17.40 -18.12 -23.69
CA GLY A 524 17.52 -18.91 -24.92
C GLY A 524 18.34 -18.19 -25.99
N SER A 525 18.30 -18.71 -27.22
CA SER A 525 18.96 -18.10 -28.38
C SER A 525 18.32 -16.74 -28.73
N PRO A 526 19.12 -15.76 -29.18
CA PRO A 526 18.61 -14.48 -29.63
C PRO A 526 17.89 -14.59 -30.98
N PHE A 527 16.86 -13.77 -31.18
CA PHE A 527 16.17 -13.61 -32.46
C PHE A 527 15.77 -12.14 -32.69
N SER A 528 15.70 -11.73 -33.95
CA SER A 528 15.33 -10.36 -34.34
C SER A 528 13.86 -10.28 -34.77
N PRO A 529 13.03 -9.41 -34.16
CA PRO A 529 11.67 -9.17 -34.58
C PRO A 529 11.63 -8.34 -35.88
N SER A 530 10.50 -8.41 -36.60
CA SER A 530 10.18 -7.52 -37.74
C SER A 530 8.87 -6.74 -37.53
N ARG A 531 8.20 -6.96 -36.39
CA ARG A 531 7.03 -6.20 -35.95
C ARG A 531 6.92 -6.23 -34.42
N GLY A 532 5.99 -5.43 -33.89
CA GLY A 532 5.58 -5.41 -32.49
C GLY A 532 6.25 -4.31 -31.68
N LEU A 533 5.61 -3.94 -30.58
CA LEU A 533 6.08 -2.97 -29.59
C LEU A 533 6.40 -3.67 -28.26
N ARG A 534 7.36 -3.12 -27.50
CA ARG A 534 7.87 -3.77 -26.27
C ARG A 534 6.98 -3.51 -25.06
N GLN A 535 6.52 -4.58 -24.41
CA GLN A 535 5.79 -4.50 -23.15
C GLN A 535 6.76 -4.27 -21.98
N GLY A 536 6.99 -3.01 -21.62
CA GLY A 536 7.92 -2.62 -20.54
C GLY A 536 8.89 -1.49 -20.92
N ASP A 537 8.86 -1.08 -22.18
CA ASP A 537 9.55 0.09 -22.72
C ASP A 537 8.74 1.38 -22.44
N PRO A 538 9.36 2.48 -21.97
CA PRO A 538 8.66 3.74 -21.70
C PRO A 538 7.96 4.40 -22.90
N LEU A 539 8.48 4.24 -24.11
CA LEU A 539 7.96 4.87 -25.33
C LEU A 539 6.79 4.09 -25.95
N SER A 540 6.90 2.76 -25.96
CA SER A 540 5.94 1.84 -26.60
C SER A 540 4.45 2.09 -26.32
N PRO A 541 3.99 2.40 -25.08
CA PRO A 541 2.57 2.70 -24.83
C PRO A 541 2.04 3.89 -25.62
N TYR A 542 2.85 4.92 -25.82
CA TYR A 542 2.43 6.13 -26.52
C TYR A 542 2.41 5.94 -28.03
N LEU A 543 3.35 5.15 -28.57
CA LEU A 543 3.33 4.74 -29.98
C LEU A 543 2.09 3.90 -30.29
N PHE A 544 1.72 2.99 -29.38
CA PHE A 544 0.49 2.22 -29.51
C PHE A 544 -0.77 3.11 -29.55
N LEU A 545 -0.81 4.17 -28.73
CA LEU A 545 -1.93 5.12 -28.76
C LEU A 545 -2.04 5.83 -30.12
N LEU A 546 -0.93 6.27 -30.71
CA LEU A 546 -0.95 6.93 -32.02
C LEU A 546 -1.46 5.99 -33.13
N VAL A 547 -1.07 4.72 -33.08
CA VAL A 547 -1.57 3.69 -34.00
C VAL A 547 -3.07 3.44 -33.80
N SER A 548 -3.50 3.27 -32.54
CA SER A 548 -4.92 3.07 -32.19
C SER A 548 -5.79 4.29 -32.49
N GLU A 549 -5.21 5.49 -32.51
CA GLU A 549 -5.92 6.73 -32.85
C GLU A 549 -6.41 6.72 -34.30
N VAL A 550 -5.67 6.07 -35.21
CA VAL A 550 -6.13 5.91 -36.61
C VAL A 550 -7.50 5.23 -36.67
N LEU A 551 -7.71 4.17 -35.88
CA LEU A 551 -9.02 3.53 -35.78
C LEU A 551 -10.09 4.50 -35.25
N SER A 552 -9.77 5.25 -34.20
CA SER A 552 -10.67 6.25 -33.60
C SER A 552 -11.10 7.31 -34.61
N LEU A 553 -10.16 7.88 -35.35
CA LEU A 553 -10.41 8.92 -36.36
C LEU A 553 -11.26 8.40 -37.52
N ASN A 554 -11.04 7.16 -37.97
CA ASN A 554 -11.89 6.57 -39.01
C ASN A 554 -13.34 6.39 -38.53
N ILE A 555 -13.53 5.96 -37.28
CA ILE A 555 -14.88 5.85 -36.70
C ILE A 555 -15.54 7.23 -36.59
N ILE A 556 -14.80 8.24 -36.13
CA ILE A 556 -15.31 9.62 -36.01
C ILE A 556 -15.71 10.14 -37.39
N ASN A 557 -14.85 10.01 -38.40
CA ASN A 557 -15.16 10.43 -39.77
C ASN A 557 -16.37 9.68 -40.35
N SER A 558 -16.49 8.38 -40.11
CA SER A 558 -17.67 7.62 -40.52
C SER A 558 -18.94 8.03 -39.77
N THR A 559 -18.84 8.50 -38.52
CA THR A 559 -19.99 9.07 -37.80
C THR A 559 -20.37 10.46 -38.31
N ASP A 560 -19.38 11.30 -38.64
CA ASP A 560 -19.61 12.66 -39.14
C ASP A 560 -20.20 12.65 -40.56
N THR A 561 -19.80 11.69 -41.40
CA THR A 561 -20.38 11.45 -42.73
C THR A 561 -21.72 10.69 -42.70
N GLY A 562 -22.15 10.23 -41.53
CA GLY A 562 -23.41 9.51 -41.34
C GLY A 562 -23.42 8.04 -41.83
N MET A 563 -22.26 7.51 -42.26
CA MET A 563 -22.09 6.08 -42.61
C MET A 563 -22.21 5.17 -41.39
N LEU A 564 -21.78 5.64 -40.22
CA LEU A 564 -22.00 5.00 -38.93
C LEU A 564 -22.89 5.88 -38.07
N ARG A 565 -23.80 5.26 -37.32
CA ARG A 565 -24.59 5.95 -36.28
C ARG A 565 -24.35 5.32 -34.93
N GLY A 566 -23.73 6.09 -34.05
CA GLY A 566 -23.60 5.82 -32.63
C GLY A 566 -24.91 5.96 -31.87
N ILE A 567 -24.82 5.87 -30.54
CA ILE A 567 -25.97 6.06 -29.66
C ILE A 567 -26.01 7.48 -29.10
N LYS A 568 -27.22 8.05 -28.98
CA LYS A 568 -27.45 9.31 -28.26
C LYS A 568 -28.23 9.01 -27.00
N LEU A 569 -27.59 9.21 -25.84
CA LEU A 569 -28.20 8.92 -24.54
C LEU A 569 -29.28 9.96 -24.14
N SER A 570 -29.34 11.09 -24.86
CA SER A 570 -30.34 12.16 -24.71
C SER A 570 -30.49 12.92 -26.04
N ARG A 571 -31.62 13.63 -26.24
CA ARG A 571 -31.93 14.31 -27.52
C ARG A 571 -30.92 15.41 -27.90
N GLY A 572 -30.37 16.13 -26.92
CA GLY A 572 -29.35 17.17 -27.10
C GLY A 572 -27.93 16.74 -26.68
N GLY A 573 -27.71 15.46 -26.39
CA GLY A 573 -26.42 14.95 -25.96
C GLY A 573 -25.48 14.64 -27.11
N PRO A 574 -24.16 14.59 -26.86
CA PRO A 574 -23.21 14.14 -27.87
C PRO A 574 -23.47 12.68 -28.23
N GLU A 575 -23.14 12.33 -29.47
CA GLU A 575 -23.20 10.96 -29.96
C GLU A 575 -22.02 10.16 -29.41
N LEU A 576 -22.30 8.97 -28.88
CA LEU A 576 -21.31 8.05 -28.36
C LEU A 576 -21.18 6.87 -29.33
N SER A 577 -20.03 6.77 -30.00
CA SER A 577 -19.73 5.69 -30.95
C SER A 577 -18.78 4.65 -30.37
N HIS A 578 -17.75 5.07 -29.63
CA HIS A 578 -16.76 4.17 -29.05
C HIS A 578 -16.11 4.76 -27.78
N LEU A 579 -15.50 3.88 -26.97
CA LEU A 579 -14.67 4.20 -25.82
C LEU A 579 -13.46 3.27 -25.82
N PHE A 580 -12.26 3.85 -25.85
CA PHE A 580 -11.00 3.12 -25.81
C PHE A 580 -10.27 3.34 -24.48
N PHE A 581 -9.67 2.27 -23.97
CA PHE A 581 -8.72 2.30 -22.88
C PHE A 581 -7.54 1.40 -23.22
N ALA A 582 -6.54 1.98 -23.90
CA ALA A 582 -5.45 1.23 -24.54
C ALA A 582 -6.01 0.19 -25.52
N ASP A 583 -5.84 -1.11 -25.25
CA ASP A 583 -6.33 -2.22 -26.07
C ASP A 583 -7.81 -2.57 -25.83
N ASP A 584 -8.36 -2.22 -24.66
CA ASP A 584 -9.78 -2.44 -24.35
C ASP A 584 -10.66 -1.50 -25.17
N SER A 585 -11.51 -2.07 -26.03
CA SER A 585 -12.37 -1.32 -26.95
C SER A 585 -13.86 -1.61 -26.73
N LEU A 586 -14.65 -0.56 -26.50
CA LEU A 586 -16.12 -0.63 -26.45
C LEU A 586 -16.70 0.20 -27.59
N PHE A 587 -17.71 -0.34 -28.27
CA PHE A 587 -18.45 0.33 -29.33
C PHE A 587 -19.93 0.40 -28.97
N PHE A 588 -20.59 1.48 -29.37
CA PHE A 588 -22.01 1.70 -29.14
C PHE A 588 -22.63 2.22 -30.44
N LEU A 589 -23.52 1.44 -31.04
CA LEU A 589 -24.08 1.73 -32.37
C LEU A 589 -25.59 1.44 -32.41
N GLN A 590 -26.27 2.02 -33.39
CA GLN A 590 -27.60 1.52 -33.76
C GLN A 590 -27.44 0.14 -34.41
N ALA A 591 -28.25 -0.83 -34.00
CA ALA A 591 -28.19 -2.21 -34.43
C ALA A 591 -28.90 -2.40 -35.77
N THR A 592 -28.31 -1.82 -36.82
CA THR A 592 -28.76 -1.97 -38.20
C THR A 592 -27.71 -2.71 -39.01
N PRO A 593 -28.08 -3.57 -39.98
CA PRO A 593 -27.12 -4.28 -40.82
C PRO A 593 -26.10 -3.36 -41.51
N PRO A 594 -26.47 -2.18 -42.05
CA PRO A 594 -25.51 -1.24 -42.63
C PRO A 594 -24.45 -0.76 -41.63
N ASN A 595 -24.84 -0.42 -40.39
CA ASN A 595 -23.89 0.02 -39.37
C ASN A 595 -22.92 -1.10 -38.97
N CYS A 596 -23.42 -2.32 -38.81
CA CYS A 596 -22.58 -3.47 -38.47
C CYS A 596 -21.58 -3.77 -39.59
N SER A 597 -22.03 -3.76 -40.85
CA SER A 597 -21.16 -3.95 -42.01
C SER A 597 -20.12 -2.84 -42.14
N ALA A 598 -20.51 -1.58 -41.92
CA ALA A 598 -19.59 -0.45 -41.93
C ALA A 598 -18.52 -0.57 -40.83
N LEU A 599 -18.93 -0.90 -39.59
CA LEU A 599 -17.98 -1.10 -38.50
C LEU A 599 -17.03 -2.27 -38.80
N LYS A 600 -17.56 -3.40 -39.27
CA LYS A 600 -16.77 -4.58 -39.63
C LYS A 600 -15.74 -4.23 -40.71
N SER A 601 -16.14 -3.51 -41.75
CA SER A 601 -15.24 -3.07 -42.81
C SER A 601 -14.12 -2.16 -42.29
N ILE A 602 -14.43 -1.18 -41.42
CA ILE A 602 -13.42 -0.30 -40.82
C ILE A 602 -12.42 -1.11 -39.99
N ILE A 603 -12.91 -2.04 -39.16
CA ILE A 603 -12.06 -2.91 -38.33
C ILE A 603 -11.18 -3.80 -39.21
N GLU A 604 -11.73 -4.42 -40.26
CA GLU A 604 -10.98 -5.28 -41.17
C GLU A 604 -9.90 -4.50 -41.93
N CYS A 605 -10.21 -3.31 -42.45
CA CYS A 605 -9.23 -2.42 -43.09
C CYS A 605 -8.13 -2.00 -42.11
N TYR A 606 -8.51 -1.61 -40.88
CA TYR A 606 -7.54 -1.24 -39.86
C TYR A 606 -6.67 -2.42 -39.40
N CYS A 607 -7.23 -3.61 -39.23
CA CYS A 607 -6.49 -4.84 -38.92
C CYS A 607 -5.52 -5.21 -40.06
N SER A 608 -5.97 -5.10 -41.32
CA SER A 608 -5.14 -5.33 -42.50
C SER A 608 -3.95 -4.38 -42.55
N ALA A 609 -4.16 -3.09 -42.28
CA ALA A 609 -3.09 -2.09 -42.25
C ALA A 609 -2.16 -2.25 -41.03
N SER A 610 -2.71 -2.20 -39.81
CA SER A 610 -1.94 -2.14 -38.55
C SER A 610 -1.30 -3.46 -38.10
N GLY A 611 -1.85 -4.59 -38.53
CA GLY A 611 -1.43 -5.94 -38.13
C GLY A 611 -2.14 -6.46 -36.90
N GLN A 612 -2.99 -5.65 -36.30
CA GLN A 612 -3.83 -6.07 -35.18
C GLN A 612 -4.87 -7.11 -35.64
N GLU A 613 -5.27 -7.98 -34.72
CA GLU A 613 -6.22 -9.06 -34.98
C GLU A 613 -7.25 -9.10 -33.85
N VAL A 614 -8.52 -9.31 -34.19
CA VAL A 614 -9.61 -9.39 -33.20
C VAL A 614 -9.65 -10.77 -32.55
N ASN A 615 -9.79 -10.81 -31.23
CA ASN A 615 -10.06 -12.03 -30.49
C ASN A 615 -11.57 -12.23 -30.34
N PHE A 616 -12.17 -12.99 -31.26
CA PHE A 616 -13.61 -13.25 -31.24
C PHE A 616 -14.06 -14.02 -29.99
N ASN A 617 -13.23 -14.90 -29.43
CA ASN A 617 -13.57 -15.69 -28.23
C ASN A 617 -13.71 -14.85 -26.95
N LYS A 618 -13.08 -13.66 -26.93
CA LYS A 618 -13.13 -12.74 -25.78
C LYS A 618 -13.99 -11.51 -26.02
N SER A 619 -14.38 -11.29 -27.27
CA SER A 619 -15.29 -10.21 -27.66
C SER A 619 -16.72 -10.59 -27.25
N SER A 620 -17.55 -9.61 -26.91
CA SER A 620 -18.93 -9.85 -26.47
C SER A 620 -19.89 -8.78 -26.97
N LEU A 621 -21.12 -9.20 -27.25
CA LEU A 621 -22.20 -8.35 -27.74
C LEU A 621 -23.30 -8.17 -26.70
N TYR A 622 -23.90 -6.97 -26.68
CA TYR A 622 -25.03 -6.62 -25.84
C TYR A 622 -26.09 -5.93 -26.67
N PHE A 623 -27.30 -6.48 -26.66
CA PHE A 623 -28.45 -5.93 -27.39
C PHE A 623 -29.49 -5.34 -26.44
N SER A 624 -30.22 -4.33 -26.91
CA SER A 624 -31.42 -3.85 -26.21
C SER A 624 -32.47 -4.97 -26.01
N PRO A 625 -33.28 -4.95 -24.93
CA PRO A 625 -34.20 -6.05 -24.58
C PRO A 625 -35.22 -6.46 -25.65
N ASN A 626 -35.53 -5.60 -26.62
CA ASN A 626 -36.54 -5.86 -27.64
C ASN A 626 -35.98 -6.19 -29.04
N THR A 627 -34.66 -6.36 -29.19
CA THR A 627 -34.06 -6.82 -30.46
C THR A 627 -34.57 -8.21 -30.82
N ASP A 628 -34.92 -8.41 -32.10
CA ASP A 628 -35.50 -9.64 -32.62
C ASP A 628 -34.55 -10.84 -32.48
N THR A 629 -35.13 -12.04 -32.33
CA THR A 629 -34.39 -13.29 -32.16
C THR A 629 -33.58 -13.67 -33.40
N GLY A 630 -33.98 -13.23 -34.61
CA GLY A 630 -33.21 -13.42 -35.84
C GLY A 630 -31.86 -12.69 -35.80
N THR A 631 -31.89 -11.38 -35.52
CA THR A 631 -30.69 -10.54 -35.36
C THR A 631 -29.83 -10.95 -34.16
N ARG A 632 -30.44 -11.45 -33.08
CA ARG A 632 -29.69 -11.98 -31.91
C ARG A 632 -29.01 -13.33 -32.20
N ASN A 633 -29.69 -14.24 -32.89
CA ASN A 633 -29.17 -15.59 -33.17
C ASN A 633 -28.09 -15.57 -34.24
N GLN A 634 -28.09 -14.58 -35.15
CA GLN A 634 -27.03 -14.39 -36.11
C GLN A 634 -25.68 -14.00 -35.45
N PHE A 635 -25.68 -13.56 -34.19
CA PHE A 635 -24.50 -12.99 -33.53
C PHE A 635 -24.26 -13.43 -32.07
N GLY A 636 -24.84 -14.55 -31.64
CA GLY A 636 -24.47 -15.36 -30.47
C GLY A 636 -23.88 -14.64 -29.24
N LEU A 637 -24.74 -14.37 -28.24
CA LEU A 637 -24.53 -14.37 -26.77
C LEU A 637 -25.38 -13.28 -26.09
N ILE A 638 -26.06 -13.67 -25.01
CA ILE A 638 -26.83 -12.79 -24.12
C ILE A 638 -26.20 -12.86 -22.73
N LEU A 639 -25.81 -11.72 -22.15
CA LEU A 639 -25.47 -11.62 -20.72
C LEU A 639 -26.60 -10.93 -19.97
N GLY A 640 -27.24 -11.69 -19.05
CA GLY A 640 -28.23 -11.21 -18.10
C GLY A 640 -27.62 -10.35 -16.99
N GLY A 641 -28.37 -9.34 -16.55
CA GLY A 641 -27.94 -8.42 -15.50
C GLY A 641 -27.90 -9.08 -14.11
N ARG A 642 -26.72 -9.14 -13.50
CA ARG A 642 -26.51 -9.58 -12.11
C ARG A 642 -26.97 -8.54 -11.09
N SER A 643 -27.22 -8.95 -9.85
CA SER A 643 -27.58 -8.03 -8.76
C SER A 643 -26.41 -7.11 -8.37
N LYS A 644 -26.68 -5.96 -7.74
CA LYS A 644 -25.62 -5.01 -7.31
C LYS A 644 -24.62 -5.63 -6.33
N VAL A 645 -25.08 -6.54 -5.46
CA VAL A 645 -24.25 -7.23 -4.47
C VAL A 645 -23.33 -8.25 -5.15
N GLU A 646 -23.85 -9.00 -6.12
CA GLU A 646 -23.05 -9.94 -6.93
C GLU A 646 -22.01 -9.23 -7.79
N ALA A 647 -22.37 -8.09 -8.39
CA ALA A 647 -21.45 -7.30 -9.20
C ALA A 647 -20.24 -6.76 -8.41
N LEU A 648 -20.36 -6.62 -7.08
CA LEU A 648 -19.33 -6.09 -6.20
C LEU A 648 -18.65 -7.15 -5.32
N ALA A 649 -19.14 -8.40 -5.33
CA ALA A 649 -18.58 -9.49 -4.55
C ALA A 649 -17.06 -9.68 -4.80
N TYR A 650 -16.63 -9.51 -6.05
CA TYR A 650 -15.22 -9.63 -6.45
C TYR A 650 -14.26 -8.70 -5.67
N VAL A 651 -14.74 -7.54 -5.20
CA VAL A 651 -13.92 -6.58 -4.44
C VAL A 651 -13.52 -7.19 -3.11
N ARG A 652 -14.49 -7.77 -2.42
CA ARG A 652 -14.27 -8.47 -1.15
C ARG A 652 -13.40 -9.70 -1.37
N ASP A 653 -13.63 -10.45 -2.45
CA ASP A 653 -12.85 -11.64 -2.79
C ASP A 653 -11.37 -11.30 -2.96
N ARG A 654 -11.07 -10.22 -3.72
CA ARG A 654 -9.69 -9.74 -3.90
C ARG A 654 -9.04 -9.30 -2.60
N ILE A 655 -9.77 -8.59 -1.73
CA ILE A 655 -9.25 -8.19 -0.41
C ILE A 655 -8.93 -9.44 0.42
N ASN A 656 -9.84 -10.40 0.47
CA ASN A 656 -9.67 -11.63 1.24
C ASN A 656 -8.53 -12.51 0.70
N SER A 657 -8.40 -12.67 -0.63
CA SER A 657 -7.26 -13.38 -1.23
C SER A 657 -5.93 -12.70 -0.90
N LYS A 658 -5.90 -11.36 -0.78
CA LYS A 658 -4.69 -10.62 -0.37
C LYS A 658 -4.39 -10.80 1.10
N ILE A 659 -5.39 -10.68 1.97
CA ILE A 659 -5.27 -10.91 3.42
C ILE A 659 -4.77 -12.32 3.70
N ALA A 660 -5.34 -13.34 3.05
CA ALA A 660 -4.89 -14.73 3.17
C ALA A 660 -3.43 -14.89 2.71
N GLY A 661 -3.03 -14.15 1.67
CA GLY A 661 -1.64 -14.13 1.21
C GLY A 661 -0.63 -13.45 2.17
N TRP A 662 -1.10 -12.69 3.17
CA TRP A 662 -0.23 -11.88 4.04
C TRP A 662 0.30 -12.58 5.28
N LYS A 663 -0.07 -13.84 5.55
CA LYS A 663 0.58 -14.71 6.56
C LYS A 663 0.78 -14.06 7.92
N LEU A 664 -0.31 -13.97 8.68
CA LEU A 664 -0.40 -13.32 9.99
C LEU A 664 0.78 -13.59 10.94
N LYS A 665 1.25 -14.85 11.06
CA LYS A 665 2.37 -15.21 11.95
C LYS A 665 3.67 -14.46 11.67
N LEU A 666 3.94 -14.14 10.40
CA LEU A 666 5.20 -13.52 10.02
C LEU A 666 5.16 -12.00 10.18
N LEU A 667 3.99 -11.37 10.35
CA LEU A 667 3.87 -9.91 10.31
C LEU A 667 3.69 -9.28 11.69
N SER A 668 4.47 -8.24 11.97
CA SER A 668 4.25 -7.35 13.10
C SER A 668 2.90 -6.63 12.96
N GLN A 669 2.34 -6.20 14.09
CA GLN A 669 1.10 -5.44 14.11
C GLN A 669 1.20 -4.12 13.31
N ALA A 670 2.34 -3.44 13.39
CA ALA A 670 2.61 -2.23 12.63
C ALA A 670 2.66 -2.49 11.11
N VAL A 671 3.25 -3.61 10.70
CA VAL A 671 3.27 -4.03 9.30
C VAL A 671 1.87 -4.36 8.78
N ARG A 672 1.03 -5.00 9.60
CA ARG A 672 -0.38 -5.25 9.25
C ARG A 672 -1.14 -3.95 9.01
N GLU A 673 -0.94 -2.94 9.84
CA GLU A 673 -1.51 -1.60 9.64
C GLU A 673 -1.07 -0.97 8.32
N VAL A 674 0.23 -1.02 8.01
CA VAL A 674 0.78 -0.49 6.75
C VAL A 674 0.17 -1.22 5.55
N LEU A 675 0.00 -2.54 5.62
CA LEU A 675 -0.64 -3.35 4.58
C LEU A 675 -2.10 -2.97 4.35
N ILE A 676 -2.87 -2.75 5.43
CA ILE A 676 -4.25 -2.30 5.31
C ILE A 676 -4.29 -0.93 4.62
N LYS A 677 -3.49 0.03 5.09
CA LYS A 677 -3.49 1.40 4.57
C LYS A 677 -3.00 1.50 3.13
N SER A 678 -1.96 0.73 2.77
CA SER A 678 -1.32 0.82 1.45
C SER A 678 -1.94 -0.09 0.39
N VAL A 679 -2.51 -1.23 0.78
CA VAL A 679 -3.03 -2.23 -0.16
C VAL A 679 -4.52 -2.48 0.03
N ALA A 680 -4.97 -2.84 1.23
CA ALA A 680 -6.36 -3.26 1.42
C ALA A 680 -7.36 -2.12 1.19
N ALA A 681 -7.05 -0.90 1.65
CA ALA A 681 -7.85 0.29 1.44
C ALA A 681 -7.83 0.79 -0.02
N ALA A 682 -6.79 0.45 -0.79
CA ALA A 682 -6.66 0.84 -2.19
C ALA A 682 -7.50 -0.02 -3.14
N ILE A 683 -7.72 -1.30 -2.82
CA ILE A 683 -8.51 -2.23 -3.65
C ILE A 683 -9.95 -1.73 -3.89
N PRO A 684 -10.73 -1.34 -2.86
CA PRO A 684 -12.08 -0.84 -3.06
C PRO A 684 -12.11 0.61 -3.56
N ALA A 685 -11.02 1.39 -3.43
CA ALA A 685 -10.98 2.79 -3.83
C ALA A 685 -11.38 3.01 -5.31
N HIS A 686 -10.97 2.11 -6.19
CA HIS A 686 -11.31 2.19 -7.61
C HIS A 686 -12.82 2.05 -7.86
N PRO A 687 -13.52 0.96 -7.49
CA PRO A 687 -14.97 0.88 -7.65
C PRO A 687 -15.73 1.93 -6.83
N MET A 688 -15.25 2.28 -5.62
CA MET A 688 -15.83 3.34 -4.78
C MET A 688 -15.77 4.72 -5.45
N SER A 689 -14.80 4.97 -6.31
CA SER A 689 -14.71 6.26 -7.01
C SER A 689 -15.82 6.46 -8.04
N CYS A 690 -16.45 5.39 -8.53
CA CYS A 690 -17.56 5.46 -9.49
C CYS A 690 -18.92 5.13 -8.87
N PHE A 691 -18.94 4.28 -7.83
CA PHE A 691 -20.16 3.72 -7.27
C PHE A 691 -20.21 3.82 -5.76
N LEU A 692 -21.41 4.05 -5.23
CA LEU A 692 -21.70 3.94 -3.81
C LEU A 692 -21.92 2.46 -3.47
N LEU A 693 -20.99 1.89 -2.71
CA LEU A 693 -21.07 0.54 -2.20
C LEU A 693 -22.18 0.43 -1.13
N PRO A 694 -22.91 -0.70 -1.09
CA PRO A 694 -23.83 -1.00 0.00
C PRO A 694 -23.13 -0.99 1.37
N ALA A 695 -23.79 -0.42 2.38
CA ALA A 695 -23.27 -0.37 3.75
C ALA A 695 -22.93 -1.77 4.31
N THR A 696 -23.70 -2.79 3.93
CA THR A 696 -23.44 -4.19 4.30
C THR A 696 -22.07 -4.69 3.82
N ILE A 697 -21.68 -4.37 2.58
CA ILE A 697 -20.37 -4.74 2.02
C ILE A 697 -19.26 -3.96 2.74
N CYS A 698 -19.43 -2.65 2.94
CA CYS A 698 -18.45 -1.82 3.66
C CYS A 698 -18.22 -2.32 5.09
N ASN A 699 -19.30 -2.59 5.84
CA ASN A 699 -19.23 -3.08 7.21
C ASN A 699 -18.59 -4.48 7.27
N SER A 700 -18.90 -5.33 6.32
CA SER A 700 -18.28 -6.65 6.22
C SER A 700 -16.77 -6.57 5.94
N ILE A 701 -16.32 -5.69 5.03
CA ILE A 701 -14.89 -5.49 4.76
C ILE A 701 -14.21 -4.87 5.99
N ASN A 702 -14.81 -3.87 6.62
CA ASN A 702 -14.31 -3.28 7.87
C ASN A 702 -14.11 -4.34 8.96
N THR A 703 -15.06 -5.28 9.07
CA THR A 703 -14.98 -6.40 10.02
C THR A 703 -13.82 -7.34 9.68
N ASP A 704 -13.66 -7.69 8.39
CA ASP A 704 -12.56 -8.56 7.94
C ASP A 704 -11.19 -7.90 8.17
N LEU A 705 -11.06 -6.58 7.91
CA LEU A 705 -9.86 -5.79 8.18
C LEU A 705 -9.57 -5.64 9.69
N ALA A 706 -10.60 -5.38 10.49
CA ALA A 706 -10.47 -5.28 11.94
C ALA A 706 -9.97 -6.59 12.54
N ARG A 707 -10.47 -7.75 12.06
CA ARG A 707 -9.97 -9.07 12.48
C ARG A 707 -8.51 -9.30 12.10
N PHE A 708 -8.12 -8.98 10.86
CA PHE A 708 -6.71 -9.11 10.43
C PHE A 708 -5.74 -8.31 11.32
N CYS A 709 -6.19 -7.14 11.76
CA CYS A 709 -5.45 -6.29 12.68
C CYS A 709 -5.73 -6.54 14.18
N GLY A 710 -6.46 -7.57 14.58
CA GLY A 710 -6.70 -7.83 16.01
C GLY A 710 -7.55 -6.78 16.75
N GLY A 711 -8.30 -5.94 16.01
CA GLY A 711 -9.36 -5.05 16.53
C GLY A 711 -9.05 -3.53 16.60
N GLY A 712 -10.11 -2.73 16.64
CA GLY A 712 -10.23 -1.43 17.34
C GLY A 712 -9.48 -0.18 16.86
N MET A 713 -8.49 -0.25 15.97
CA MET A 713 -7.62 0.90 15.64
C MET A 713 -8.28 2.08 14.89
N GLY A 714 -9.59 2.03 14.63
CA GLY A 714 -10.30 3.11 13.94
C GLY A 714 -9.80 3.33 12.52
N PHE A 715 -9.51 2.24 11.79
CA PHE A 715 -9.12 2.36 10.38
C PHE A 715 -10.23 2.99 9.55
N LEU A 716 -9.79 3.68 8.50
CA LEU A 716 -10.57 4.32 7.44
C LEU A 716 -12.02 3.82 7.35
N ASP A 717 -12.99 4.67 7.71
CA ASP A 717 -14.41 4.36 7.49
C ASP A 717 -14.64 4.30 5.98
N LEU A 718 -14.80 3.08 5.47
CA LEU A 718 -15.03 2.80 4.06
C LEU A 718 -16.27 3.51 3.50
N GLN A 719 -17.30 3.77 4.30
CA GLN A 719 -18.48 4.51 3.84
C GLN A 719 -18.13 6.00 3.65
N ALA A 720 -17.54 6.64 4.66
CA ALA A 720 -17.08 8.03 4.56
C ALA A 720 -16.04 8.20 3.44
N PHE A 721 -15.14 7.23 3.29
CA PHE A 721 -14.14 7.20 2.22
C PHE A 721 -14.77 7.08 0.84
N ASN A 722 -15.77 6.20 0.66
CA ASN A 722 -16.51 6.07 -0.59
C ASN A 722 -17.20 7.38 -0.97
N ARG A 723 -17.92 8.02 -0.04
CA ARG A 723 -18.57 9.31 -0.29
C ARG A 723 -17.55 10.38 -0.70
N SER A 724 -16.40 10.40 -0.04
CA SER A 724 -15.31 11.35 -0.33
C SER A 724 -14.66 11.15 -1.70
N LEU A 725 -14.56 9.90 -2.17
CA LEU A 725 -14.12 9.58 -3.53
C LEU A 725 -15.14 10.02 -4.58
N LEU A 726 -16.42 9.81 -4.33
CA LEU A 726 -17.52 10.26 -5.21
C LEU A 726 -17.56 11.79 -5.29
N ALA A 727 -17.35 12.48 -4.17
CA ALA A 727 -17.22 13.93 -4.13
C ALA A 727 -16.03 14.43 -4.97
N LYS A 728 -14.90 13.69 -5.06
CA LYS A 728 -13.81 14.06 -5.97
C LYS A 728 -14.25 14.04 -7.44
N GLN A 729 -15.09 13.09 -7.84
CA GLN A 729 -15.63 13.04 -9.20
C GLN A 729 -16.62 14.18 -9.45
N CYS A 730 -17.47 14.49 -8.47
CA CYS A 730 -18.36 15.64 -8.54
C CYS A 730 -17.59 16.96 -8.73
N TRP A 731 -16.47 17.14 -8.02
CA TRP A 731 -15.56 18.28 -8.21
C TRP A 731 -15.02 18.36 -9.64
N ARG A 732 -14.71 17.20 -10.26
CA ARG A 732 -14.23 17.13 -11.65
C ARG A 732 -15.31 17.50 -12.67
N ILE A 733 -16.59 17.12 -12.46
CA ILE A 733 -17.70 17.53 -13.32
C ILE A 733 -17.76 19.06 -13.41
N MET A 734 -17.63 19.73 -12.27
CA MET A 734 -17.75 21.19 -12.18
C MET A 734 -16.51 21.91 -12.73
N ARG A 735 -15.30 21.37 -12.50
CA ARG A 735 -14.05 21.97 -12.97
C ARG A 735 -13.80 21.76 -14.47
N ASN A 736 -14.20 20.61 -15.01
CA ASN A 736 -13.97 20.23 -16.40
C ASN A 736 -15.29 19.88 -17.13
N PRO A 737 -16.22 20.84 -17.30
CA PRO A 737 -17.54 20.60 -17.89
C PRO A 737 -17.48 20.17 -19.36
N ASN A 738 -16.38 20.45 -20.06
CA ASN A 738 -16.18 20.13 -21.47
C ASN A 738 -15.78 18.67 -21.71
N ALA A 739 -15.45 17.90 -20.67
CA ALA A 739 -15.12 16.49 -20.82
C ALA A 739 -16.32 15.70 -21.36
N LEU A 740 -16.08 14.72 -22.25
CA LEU A 740 -17.14 13.93 -22.90
C LEU A 740 -18.14 13.33 -21.88
N TRP A 741 -17.63 12.78 -20.79
CA TRP A 741 -18.45 12.19 -19.73
C TRP A 741 -19.31 13.21 -18.98
N ALA A 742 -18.78 14.40 -18.70
CA ALA A 742 -19.51 15.50 -18.06
C ALA A 742 -20.61 16.03 -18.99
N ARG A 743 -20.31 16.18 -20.30
CA ARG A 743 -21.28 16.60 -21.32
C ARG A 743 -22.44 15.61 -21.47
N ILE A 744 -22.13 14.30 -21.50
CA ILE A 744 -23.16 13.24 -21.59
C ILE A 744 -24.06 13.24 -20.34
N LEU A 745 -23.47 13.33 -19.14
CA LEU A 745 -24.25 13.40 -17.90
C LEU A 745 -25.10 14.65 -17.82
N LYS A 746 -24.56 15.83 -18.20
CA LYS A 746 -25.30 17.09 -18.23
C LYS A 746 -26.50 16.99 -19.17
N ALA A 747 -26.28 16.61 -20.43
CA ALA A 747 -27.34 16.53 -21.42
C ALA A 747 -28.46 15.53 -21.02
N ARG A 748 -28.11 14.46 -20.29
CA ARG A 748 -29.07 13.45 -19.86
C ARG A 748 -29.85 13.81 -18.60
N TYR A 749 -29.21 14.43 -17.62
CA TYR A 749 -29.76 14.54 -16.26
C TYR A 749 -29.99 15.97 -15.77
N PHE A 750 -29.23 16.93 -16.28
CA PHE A 750 -29.31 18.34 -15.87
C PHE A 750 -29.00 19.28 -17.06
N PRO A 751 -29.78 19.23 -18.15
CA PRO A 751 -29.50 20.02 -19.35
C PRO A 751 -29.59 21.52 -19.09
N GLU A 752 -30.61 21.94 -18.35
CA GLU A 752 -30.94 23.35 -18.09
C GLU A 752 -30.39 23.89 -16.76
N CYS A 753 -29.69 23.08 -15.98
CA CYS A 753 -29.21 23.51 -14.65
C CYS A 753 -27.76 23.09 -14.37
N SER A 754 -27.24 23.56 -13.25
CA SER A 754 -25.91 23.17 -12.76
C SER A 754 -25.94 21.74 -12.20
N PHE A 755 -24.77 21.12 -12.05
CA PHE A 755 -24.69 19.81 -11.39
C PHE A 755 -25.15 19.87 -9.92
N LEU A 756 -24.99 21.01 -9.24
CA LEU A 756 -25.45 21.19 -7.86
C LEU A 756 -26.98 21.12 -7.78
N ASP A 757 -27.67 21.73 -8.75
CA ASP A 757 -29.14 21.76 -8.81
C ASP A 757 -29.78 20.48 -9.37
N ALA A 758 -28.97 19.51 -9.80
CA ALA A 758 -29.45 18.30 -10.45
C ALA A 758 -30.32 17.45 -9.50
N LYS A 759 -31.54 17.11 -9.91
CA LYS A 759 -32.45 16.28 -9.11
C LYS A 759 -32.34 14.80 -9.50
N LYS A 760 -32.53 13.90 -8.53
CA LYS A 760 -32.60 12.47 -8.79
C LYS A 760 -33.92 12.13 -9.48
N GLY A 761 -33.88 11.88 -10.79
CA GLY A 761 -35.03 11.38 -11.55
C GLY A 761 -35.31 9.90 -11.27
N GLY A 762 -36.57 9.47 -11.48
CA GLY A 762 -37.00 8.08 -11.24
C GLY A 762 -36.29 7.00 -12.09
N ARG A 763 -35.62 7.40 -13.18
CA ARG A 763 -34.83 6.51 -14.07
C ARG A 763 -33.32 6.70 -13.96
N ALA A 764 -32.84 7.37 -12.91
CA ALA A 764 -31.42 7.63 -12.69
C ALA A 764 -30.60 6.34 -12.64
N SER A 765 -29.44 6.34 -13.30
CA SER A 765 -28.49 5.23 -13.19
C SER A 765 -27.92 5.10 -11.78
N TRP A 766 -27.37 3.93 -11.46
CA TRP A 766 -26.65 3.74 -10.20
C TRP A 766 -25.42 4.65 -10.08
N ALA A 767 -24.71 4.91 -11.20
CA ALA A 767 -23.59 5.83 -11.25
C ALA A 767 -24.01 7.26 -10.86
N LEU A 768 -25.04 7.82 -11.51
CA LEU A 768 -25.54 9.16 -11.14
C LEU A 768 -26.06 9.19 -9.70
N SER A 769 -26.83 8.17 -9.30
CA SER A 769 -27.34 8.08 -7.93
C SER A 769 -26.21 8.08 -6.90
N SER A 770 -25.07 7.50 -7.24
CA SER A 770 -23.86 7.51 -6.40
C SER A 770 -23.21 8.90 -6.38
N LEU A 771 -23.06 9.54 -7.54
CA LEU A 771 -22.51 10.90 -7.65
C LEU A 771 -23.33 11.92 -6.86
N LEU A 772 -24.66 11.82 -6.86
CA LEU A 772 -25.52 12.71 -6.06
C LEU A 772 -25.24 12.61 -4.55
N VAL A 773 -24.86 11.43 -4.04
CA VAL A 773 -24.43 11.29 -2.63
C VAL A 773 -23.07 11.95 -2.38
N GLY A 774 -22.17 11.92 -3.36
CA GLY A 774 -20.90 12.65 -3.30
C GLY A 774 -21.08 14.16 -3.34
N ARG A 775 -22.09 14.65 -4.08
CA ARG A 775 -22.44 16.07 -4.17
C ARG A 775 -22.78 16.65 -2.80
N ASP A 776 -23.46 15.91 -1.94
CA ASP A 776 -23.85 16.40 -0.60
C ASP A 776 -22.64 16.82 0.25
N ILE A 777 -21.47 16.19 0.07
CA ILE A 777 -20.22 16.60 0.74
C ILE A 777 -19.74 17.96 0.21
N ILE A 778 -19.87 18.19 -1.09
CA ILE A 778 -19.47 19.45 -1.71
C ILE A 778 -20.41 20.56 -1.27
N GLU A 779 -21.73 20.36 -1.33
CA GLU A 779 -22.72 21.35 -0.86
C GLU A 779 -22.49 21.73 0.61
N LYS A 780 -22.11 20.75 1.44
CA LYS A 780 -21.85 20.95 2.86
C LYS A 780 -20.44 21.47 3.20
N GLY A 781 -19.49 21.47 2.28
CA GLY A 781 -18.10 21.85 2.57
C GLY A 781 -17.48 22.91 1.67
N ALA A 782 -18.03 23.15 0.48
CA ALA A 782 -17.49 24.11 -0.49
C ALA A 782 -18.16 25.50 -0.34
N TYR A 783 -17.40 26.54 -0.70
CA TYR A 783 -17.81 27.93 -0.65
C TYR A 783 -17.53 28.61 -1.98
N TRP A 784 -18.40 29.52 -2.40
CA TRP A 784 -18.16 30.40 -3.53
C TRP A 784 -17.26 31.55 -3.11
N GLN A 785 -16.15 31.72 -3.83
CA GLN A 785 -15.33 32.91 -3.70
C GLN A 785 -15.88 34.00 -4.63
N ILE A 786 -16.11 35.20 -4.09
CA ILE A 786 -16.74 36.28 -4.85
C ILE A 786 -15.70 36.94 -5.76
N GLY A 787 -15.89 36.81 -7.07
CA GLY A 787 -15.21 37.57 -8.11
C GLY A 787 -16.10 38.71 -8.58
N ASN A 788 -17.02 38.43 -9.49
CA ASN A 788 -17.97 39.40 -10.04
C ASN A 788 -19.40 39.31 -9.43
N GLY A 789 -19.66 38.29 -8.61
CA GLY A 789 -20.92 38.08 -7.89
C GLY A 789 -22.11 37.66 -8.77
N ARG A 790 -21.93 37.50 -10.08
CA ARG A 790 -23.05 37.25 -11.03
C ARG A 790 -23.54 35.81 -11.02
N SER A 791 -22.76 34.89 -10.45
CA SER A 791 -23.06 33.45 -10.42
C SER A 791 -23.53 32.94 -9.05
N VAL A 792 -23.58 33.80 -8.04
CA VAL A 792 -23.84 33.41 -6.64
C VAL A 792 -25.13 34.06 -6.16
N SER A 793 -26.05 33.24 -5.63
CA SER A 793 -27.27 33.71 -4.99
C SER A 793 -27.03 34.04 -3.52
N VAL A 794 -27.46 35.23 -3.10
CA VAL A 794 -27.25 35.74 -1.73
C VAL A 794 -27.83 34.79 -0.68
N TRP A 795 -29.03 34.25 -0.92
CA TRP A 795 -29.79 33.45 0.05
C TRP A 795 -29.53 31.94 -0.03
N LYS A 796 -29.23 31.42 -1.22
CA LYS A 796 -29.17 29.96 -1.45
C LYS A 796 -27.76 29.41 -1.33
N ASP A 797 -26.77 30.17 -1.79
CA ASP A 797 -25.40 29.73 -1.93
C ASP A 797 -24.55 30.03 -0.69
N ARG A 798 -23.48 29.26 -0.53
CA ARG A 798 -22.53 29.42 0.57
C ARG A 798 -21.34 30.26 0.13
N TRP A 799 -21.24 31.48 0.62
CA TRP A 799 -20.17 32.41 0.25
C TRP A 799 -19.57 33.18 1.43
N LEU A 800 -20.14 33.03 2.63
CA LEU A 800 -19.61 33.61 3.87
C LEU A 800 -18.70 32.61 4.59
N MET A 801 -17.38 32.76 4.41
CA MET A 801 -16.39 31.92 5.08
C MET A 801 -16.29 32.25 6.58
N GLY A 802 -16.25 31.22 7.43
CA GLY A 802 -16.13 31.38 8.89
C GLY A 802 -17.46 31.35 9.66
N TYR A 803 -18.60 31.32 8.96
CA TYR A 803 -19.93 31.16 9.56
C TYR A 803 -20.43 29.72 9.43
N GLY A 804 -20.97 29.12 10.50
CA GLY A 804 -21.26 27.68 10.56
C GLY A 804 -22.19 27.16 9.45
N SER A 805 -23.20 27.94 9.06
CA SER A 805 -24.09 27.59 7.95
C SER A 805 -23.52 27.95 6.58
N GLY A 806 -22.56 28.89 6.51
CA GLY A 806 -22.03 29.50 5.28
C GLY A 806 -23.05 30.31 4.47
N LYS A 807 -24.32 30.34 4.90
CA LYS A 807 -25.46 30.99 4.23
C LYS A 807 -25.99 32.10 5.13
N ILE A 808 -26.56 33.13 4.51
CA ILE A 808 -27.28 34.18 5.23
C ILE A 808 -28.59 33.60 5.78
N SER A 809 -28.87 33.86 7.06
CA SER A 809 -30.09 33.40 7.74
C SER A 809 -31.05 34.59 7.85
N PRO A 810 -32.06 34.68 6.96
CA PRO A 810 -32.98 35.82 7.00
C PRO A 810 -33.81 35.82 8.28
N LEU A 811 -34.13 37.02 8.78
CA LEU A 811 -35.02 37.18 9.93
C LEU A 811 -36.43 36.64 9.60
N PRO A 812 -37.13 35.98 10.56
CA PRO A 812 -38.39 35.27 10.31
C PRO A 812 -39.57 36.12 9.79
N SER A 813 -39.45 37.45 9.79
CA SER A 813 -40.50 38.41 9.39
C SER A 813 -40.63 38.63 7.88
N SER A 814 -39.71 38.11 7.05
CA SER A 814 -39.64 38.41 5.61
C SER A 814 -39.96 37.18 4.74
N ASN A 815 -41.23 37.03 4.35
CA ASN A 815 -41.71 35.90 3.53
C ASN A 815 -41.66 36.14 2.00
N ARG A 816 -40.87 37.12 1.54
CA ARG A 816 -40.68 37.43 0.12
C ARG A 816 -39.19 37.59 -0.20
N PHE A 817 -38.50 36.48 -0.46
CA PHE A 817 -37.15 36.51 -1.00
C PHE A 817 -37.21 36.75 -2.50
N THR A 818 -36.97 37.97 -2.94
CA THR A 818 -36.61 38.22 -4.35
C THR A 818 -35.30 37.49 -4.65
N PRO A 819 -35.15 36.88 -5.83
CA PRO A 819 -33.89 36.25 -6.23
C PRO A 819 -32.81 37.33 -6.39
N LEU A 820 -32.01 37.51 -5.35
CA LEU A 820 -30.91 38.49 -5.30
C LEU A 820 -29.58 37.79 -5.59
N LEU A 821 -28.75 38.41 -6.44
CA LEU A 821 -27.39 37.95 -6.73
C LEU A 821 -26.39 38.74 -5.90
N VAL A 822 -25.22 38.14 -5.63
CA VAL A 822 -24.17 38.82 -4.87
C VAL A 822 -23.64 40.04 -5.64
N ALA A 823 -23.70 40.03 -6.97
CA ALA A 823 -23.39 41.19 -7.82
C ALA A 823 -24.22 42.44 -7.46
N ASP A 824 -25.46 42.26 -7.03
CA ASP A 824 -26.36 43.37 -6.67
C ASP A 824 -25.94 44.05 -5.34
N LEU A 825 -25.08 43.38 -4.57
CA LEU A 825 -24.49 43.88 -3.33
C LEU A 825 -23.11 44.52 -3.53
N ILE A 826 -22.56 44.50 -4.75
CA ILE A 826 -21.23 45.02 -5.06
C ILE A 826 -21.36 46.40 -5.70
N ASP A 827 -20.82 47.42 -5.05
CA ASP A 827 -20.59 48.72 -5.68
C ASP A 827 -19.37 48.62 -6.61
N VAL A 828 -19.63 48.66 -7.92
CA VAL A 828 -18.63 48.52 -8.99
C VAL A 828 -17.62 49.67 -8.98
N GLY A 829 -18.02 50.88 -8.57
CA GLY A 829 -17.15 52.06 -8.57
C GLY A 829 -16.09 52.01 -7.49
N ASN A 830 -16.47 51.58 -6.28
CA ASN A 830 -15.61 51.60 -5.10
C ASN A 830 -15.09 50.21 -4.69
N ARG A 831 -15.49 49.13 -5.37
CA ARG A 831 -15.25 47.73 -4.98
C ARG A 831 -15.61 47.47 -3.52
N SER A 832 -16.74 47.99 -3.09
CA SER A 832 -17.23 47.89 -1.72
C SER A 832 -18.59 47.21 -1.67
N TRP A 833 -18.97 46.73 -0.49
CA TRP A 833 -20.27 46.08 -0.28
C TRP A 833 -21.36 47.13 -0.01
N ASN A 834 -22.38 47.21 -0.87
CA ASN A 834 -23.60 47.97 -0.63
C ASN A 834 -24.70 47.03 -0.10
N ILE A 835 -24.81 46.94 1.23
CA ILE A 835 -25.79 46.07 1.90
C ILE A 835 -27.00 46.82 2.47
N SER A 836 -27.12 48.12 2.22
CA SER A 836 -28.16 49.00 2.80
C SER A 836 -29.59 48.47 2.61
N HIS A 837 -29.87 47.83 1.47
CA HIS A 837 -31.17 47.26 1.13
C HIS A 837 -31.47 45.89 1.77
N ILE A 838 -30.46 45.18 2.26
CA ILE A 838 -30.62 43.85 2.89
C ILE A 838 -30.35 43.87 4.41
N GLU A 839 -29.67 44.90 4.91
CA GLU A 839 -29.30 45.08 6.32
C GLU A 839 -30.49 44.97 7.30
N PRO A 840 -31.71 45.46 6.99
CA PRO A 840 -32.88 45.27 7.86
C PRO A 840 -33.36 43.82 7.98
N PHE A 841 -32.97 42.94 7.06
CA PHE A 841 -33.47 41.57 6.93
C PHE A 841 -32.46 40.50 7.39
N ILE A 842 -31.25 40.92 7.80
CA ILE A 842 -30.16 40.03 8.19
C ILE A 842 -29.65 40.39 9.60
N PRO A 843 -29.10 39.43 10.37
CA PRO A 843 -28.47 39.71 11.64
C PRO A 843 -27.25 40.67 11.49
N PRO A 844 -27.01 41.60 12.45
CA PRO A 844 -25.86 42.51 12.41
C PRO A 844 -24.50 41.79 12.34
N SER A 845 -24.40 40.59 12.92
CA SER A 845 -23.21 39.73 12.84
C SER A 845 -22.94 39.23 11.41
N GLU A 846 -23.98 38.89 10.65
CA GLU A 846 -23.86 38.49 9.24
C GLU A 846 -23.55 39.68 8.33
N ALA A 847 -24.12 40.87 8.62
CA ALA A 847 -23.81 42.11 7.91
C ALA A 847 -22.32 42.50 8.04
N MET A 848 -21.72 42.36 9.22
CA MET A 848 -20.29 42.55 9.43
C MET A 848 -19.44 41.53 8.66
N LEU A 849 -19.85 40.27 8.63
CA LEU A 849 -19.16 39.23 7.86
C LEU A 849 -19.18 39.51 6.35
N ILE A 850 -20.31 39.95 5.81
CA ILE A 850 -20.41 40.38 4.40
C ILE A 850 -19.40 41.49 4.12
N ARG A 851 -19.41 42.56 4.93
CA ARG A 851 -18.46 43.70 4.79
C ARG A 851 -16.99 43.26 4.84
N SER A 852 -16.67 42.24 5.65
CA SER A 852 -15.32 41.70 5.78
C SER A 852 -14.91 40.71 4.66
N THR A 853 -15.86 40.28 3.83
CA THR A 853 -15.60 39.30 2.76
C THR A 853 -14.84 39.97 1.62
N PRO A 854 -13.65 39.49 1.21
CA PRO A 854 -12.88 40.13 0.14
C PRO A 854 -13.55 39.95 -1.23
N ILE A 855 -13.64 41.04 -1.99
CA ILE A 855 -14.13 41.03 -3.38
C ILE A 855 -12.92 40.82 -4.32
N GLY A 856 -12.96 39.76 -5.12
CA GLY A 856 -11.93 39.44 -6.11
C GLY A 856 -11.95 40.34 -7.35
N SER A 857 -11.29 39.91 -8.42
CA SER A 857 -11.33 40.64 -9.69
C SER A 857 -12.71 40.52 -10.33
N LEU A 858 -13.33 41.67 -10.65
CA LEU A 858 -14.62 41.73 -11.35
C LEU A 858 -14.56 41.16 -12.79
N ALA A 859 -13.36 40.97 -13.35
CA ALA A 859 -13.16 40.29 -14.63
C ALA A 859 -13.26 38.76 -14.52
N THR A 860 -13.13 38.21 -13.31
CA THR A 860 -13.17 36.76 -13.06
C THR A 860 -14.55 36.31 -12.60
N ARG A 861 -15.00 35.14 -13.07
CA ARG A 861 -16.23 34.48 -12.55
C ARG A 861 -15.99 33.97 -11.14
N ASP A 862 -17.06 33.81 -10.36
CA ASP A 862 -17.00 33.31 -8.99
C ASP A 862 -16.62 31.81 -8.98
N PRO A 863 -15.41 31.41 -8.52
CA PRO A 863 -15.05 30.00 -8.48
C PRO A 863 -15.57 29.35 -7.19
N LEU A 864 -15.97 28.09 -7.29
CA LEU A 864 -16.24 27.25 -6.13
C LEU A 864 -14.91 26.77 -5.53
N VAL A 865 -14.70 27.01 -4.23
CA VAL A 865 -13.46 26.80 -3.49
C VAL A 865 -13.71 25.84 -2.33
N TRP A 866 -12.75 24.94 -2.09
CA TRP A 866 -12.73 24.04 -0.96
C TRP A 866 -11.77 24.58 0.12
N PRO A 867 -12.27 25.15 1.23
CA PRO A 867 -11.46 25.94 2.17
C PRO A 867 -10.46 25.11 2.99
N ALA A 868 -10.61 23.79 3.03
CA ALA A 868 -9.72 22.92 3.81
C ALA A 868 -8.31 22.78 3.21
N VAL A 869 -8.06 23.29 1.99
CA VAL A 869 -6.77 23.24 1.31
C VAL A 869 -6.42 24.63 0.77
N LYS A 870 -5.16 25.07 0.94
CA LYS A 870 -4.71 26.42 0.58
C LYS A 870 -4.92 26.81 -0.88
N ASN A 871 -4.85 25.84 -1.81
CA ASN A 871 -5.07 26.08 -3.24
C ASN A 871 -6.56 26.07 -3.63
N GLY A 872 -7.47 25.87 -2.68
CA GLY A 872 -8.90 25.86 -2.91
C GLY A 872 -9.44 24.61 -3.61
N ASP A 873 -8.61 23.60 -3.84
CA ASP A 873 -9.02 22.36 -4.51
C ASP A 873 -9.47 21.28 -3.54
N TYR A 874 -10.51 20.55 -3.94
CA TYR A 874 -10.98 19.41 -3.17
C TYR A 874 -9.98 18.26 -3.22
N THR A 875 -9.59 17.74 -2.05
CA THR A 875 -8.84 16.48 -1.92
C THR A 875 -9.67 15.44 -1.17
N VAL A 876 -9.53 14.16 -1.56
CA VAL A 876 -10.24 13.05 -0.91
C VAL A 876 -9.93 13.00 0.59
N LYS A 877 -8.68 13.29 0.98
CA LYS A 877 -8.26 13.37 2.37
C LYS A 877 -9.07 14.43 3.14
N SER A 878 -9.15 15.66 2.61
CA SER A 878 -9.91 16.73 3.27
C SER A 878 -11.42 16.46 3.29
N GLY A 879 -11.98 15.87 2.22
CA GLY A 879 -13.38 15.49 2.18
C GLY A 879 -13.73 14.36 3.15
N TYR A 880 -12.82 13.41 3.36
CA TYR A 880 -12.97 12.34 4.34
C TYR A 880 -13.08 12.89 5.76
N TYR A 881 -12.21 13.81 6.15
CA TYR A 881 -12.31 14.47 7.45
C TYR A 881 -13.61 15.27 7.60
N HIS A 882 -14.03 15.96 6.53
CA HIS A 882 -15.32 16.66 6.53
C HIS A 882 -16.50 15.69 6.71
N ALA A 883 -16.51 14.56 6.00
CA ALA A 883 -17.56 13.56 6.08
C ALA A 883 -17.70 12.93 7.48
N ILE A 884 -16.57 12.65 8.15
CA ILE A 884 -16.58 12.12 9.52
C ILE A 884 -17.09 13.17 10.52
N ASN A 885 -16.64 14.42 10.39
CA ASN A 885 -16.99 15.47 11.36
C ASN A 885 -18.45 15.94 11.22
N VAL A 886 -19.04 15.82 10.03
CA VAL A 886 -20.43 16.23 9.74
C VAL A 886 -21.44 15.10 9.98
N SER A 887 -20.99 13.85 10.03
CA SER A 887 -21.80 12.69 10.40
C SER A 887 -21.13 11.97 11.57
N PRO A 888 -21.21 12.51 12.81
CA PRO A 888 -20.82 11.72 13.96
C PRO A 888 -21.65 10.42 13.95
N PRO A 889 -21.05 9.25 14.19
CA PRO A 889 -21.83 8.03 14.37
C PRO A 889 -22.84 8.26 15.49
N ASP A 890 -24.06 7.77 15.27
CA ASP A 890 -25.14 7.81 16.24
C ASP A 890 -24.62 7.35 17.62
N PRO A 891 -24.90 8.07 18.71
CA PRO A 891 -24.36 7.74 20.04
C PRO A 891 -24.66 6.28 20.46
N CYS A 892 -25.71 5.68 19.92
CA CYS A 892 -26.14 4.31 20.20
C CYS A 892 -25.31 3.20 19.53
N ASP A 893 -24.46 3.51 18.54
CA ASP A 893 -23.56 2.52 17.91
C ASP A 893 -22.17 2.45 18.57
N ARG A 894 -21.90 3.29 19.56
CA ARG A 894 -20.73 3.13 20.43
C ARG A 894 -21.12 2.18 21.56
N ALA A 895 -20.39 1.07 21.70
CA ALA A 895 -20.49 0.25 22.89
C ALA A 895 -20.38 1.17 24.12
N SER A 896 -21.44 1.24 24.92
CA SER A 896 -21.66 2.21 26.00
C SER A 896 -20.72 2.04 27.20
N SER A 897 -19.56 1.40 27.03
CA SER A 897 -18.66 0.96 28.10
C SER A 897 -17.17 1.24 27.86
N SER A 898 -16.79 2.00 26.82
CA SER A 898 -15.38 2.36 26.58
C SER A 898 -15.10 3.83 26.87
N HIS A 899 -14.23 4.08 27.86
CA HIS A 899 -13.63 5.38 28.14
C HIS A 899 -13.06 6.00 26.85
N ALA A 900 -13.56 7.17 26.47
CA ALA A 900 -13.21 7.82 25.21
C ALA A 900 -12.02 8.78 25.40
N VAL A 901 -10.84 8.35 24.96
CA VAL A 901 -9.60 9.14 25.02
C VAL A 901 -9.71 10.39 24.12
N ASN A 902 -9.29 11.54 24.63
CA ASN A 902 -9.32 12.83 23.92
C ASN A 902 -8.55 12.78 22.58
N SER A 903 -9.14 13.34 21.51
CA SER A 903 -8.56 13.42 20.16
C SER A 903 -7.19 14.08 20.09
N ASP A 904 -6.88 15.03 20.98
CA ASP A 904 -5.60 15.74 20.98
C ASP A 904 -4.44 14.85 21.45
N VAL A 905 -4.70 13.92 22.39
CA VAL A 905 -3.73 12.91 22.82
C VAL A 905 -3.33 12.02 21.64
N TRP A 906 -4.31 11.61 20.82
CA TRP A 906 -4.03 10.81 19.63
C TRP A 906 -3.19 11.56 18.60
N LYS A 907 -3.47 12.85 18.35
CA LYS A 907 -2.67 13.66 17.41
C LYS A 907 -1.20 13.69 17.82
N VAL A 908 -0.93 13.83 19.11
CA VAL A 908 0.43 13.88 19.67
C VAL A 908 1.14 12.54 19.48
N ILE A 909 0.51 11.43 19.87
CA ILE A 909 1.10 10.08 19.76
C ILE A 909 1.42 9.71 18.32
N TRP A 910 0.51 10.01 17.39
CA TRP A 910 0.71 9.65 15.99
C TRP A 910 1.71 10.55 15.26
N ARG A 911 1.96 11.77 15.77
CA ARG A 911 3.00 12.70 15.29
C ARG A 911 4.38 12.45 15.87
N ALA A 912 4.48 11.81 17.03
CA ALA A 912 5.77 11.54 17.69
C ALA A 912 6.77 10.84 16.75
N HIS A 913 8.02 11.33 16.75
CA HIS A 913 9.13 10.84 15.93
C HIS A 913 9.72 9.54 16.50
N ILE A 914 8.89 8.50 16.60
CA ILE A 914 9.26 7.19 17.18
C ILE A 914 8.79 6.02 16.31
N THR A 915 9.38 4.85 16.55
CA THR A 915 9.07 3.63 15.78
C THR A 915 7.56 3.31 15.83
N PRO A 916 6.95 2.89 14.71
CA PRO A 916 5.52 2.53 14.66
C PRO A 916 5.09 1.51 15.71
N LYS A 917 5.99 0.60 16.08
CA LYS A 917 5.78 -0.41 17.13
C LYS A 917 5.48 0.23 18.50
N ILE A 918 6.21 1.29 18.86
CA ILE A 918 6.02 2.00 20.14
C ILE A 918 4.73 2.84 20.10
N ARG A 919 4.40 3.46 18.95
CA ARG A 919 3.09 4.12 18.76
C ARG A 919 1.92 3.15 18.94
N ASN A 920 2.02 1.95 18.36
CA ASN A 920 1.00 0.91 18.52
C ASN A 920 0.88 0.45 19.98
N PHE A 921 2.01 0.26 20.67
CA PHE A 921 2.02 -0.04 22.10
C PHE A 921 1.28 1.02 22.92
N MET A 922 1.56 2.30 22.69
CA MET A 922 0.87 3.40 23.40
C MET A 922 -0.62 3.44 23.09
N TRP A 923 -1.01 3.19 21.84
CA TRP A 923 -2.43 3.03 21.49
C TRP A 923 -3.09 1.90 22.27
N ARG A 924 -2.39 0.76 22.44
CA ARG A 924 -2.91 -0.35 23.25
C ARG A 924 -2.99 0.00 24.73
N ALA A 925 -2.03 0.75 25.25
CA ALA A 925 -2.04 1.19 26.64
C ALA A 925 -3.27 2.06 26.93
N LEU A 926 -3.47 3.10 26.11
CA LEU A 926 -4.57 4.06 26.28
C LEU A 926 -5.96 3.47 26.00
N THR A 927 -6.04 2.40 25.22
CA THR A 927 -7.29 1.65 24.99
C THR A 927 -7.49 0.51 25.99
N ASN A 928 -6.63 0.39 27.00
CA ASN A 928 -6.61 -0.69 27.98
C ASN A 928 -6.62 -2.11 27.33
N SER A 929 -5.89 -2.28 26.22
CA SER A 929 -5.83 -3.52 25.43
C SER A 929 -4.49 -4.26 25.52
N ILE A 930 -3.64 -3.83 26.44
CA ILE A 930 -2.40 -4.53 26.82
C ILE A 930 -2.74 -5.71 27.75
N PRO A 931 -2.07 -6.88 27.60
CA PRO A 931 -2.33 -8.06 28.43
C PRO A 931 -1.66 -7.92 29.81
N THR A 932 -2.17 -6.99 30.62
CA THR A 932 -1.80 -6.89 32.04
C THR A 932 -2.46 -8.01 32.85
N CYS A 933 -1.91 -8.36 34.01
CA CYS A 933 -2.48 -9.41 34.86
C CYS A 933 -3.93 -9.11 35.24
N ALA A 934 -4.30 -7.84 35.49
CA ALA A 934 -5.69 -7.47 35.77
C ALA A 934 -6.62 -7.73 34.56
N ASN A 935 -6.20 -7.36 33.35
CA ASN A 935 -6.97 -7.60 32.13
C ASN A 935 -7.08 -9.09 31.79
N LEU A 936 -6.01 -9.85 31.97
CA LEU A 936 -5.99 -11.29 31.76
C LEU A 936 -6.86 -12.03 32.79
N PHE A 937 -6.84 -11.60 34.05
CA PHE A 937 -7.70 -12.13 35.11
C PHE A 937 -9.19 -11.85 34.81
N GLY A 938 -9.53 -10.62 34.41
CA GLY A 938 -10.89 -10.27 33.99
C GLY A 938 -11.40 -11.07 32.79
N ARG A 939 -10.49 -11.55 31.92
CA ARG A 939 -10.77 -12.44 30.79
C ARG A 939 -10.67 -13.94 31.13
N LYS A 940 -10.49 -14.29 32.40
CA LYS A 940 -10.31 -15.67 32.90
C LYS A 940 -9.11 -16.42 32.29
N LEU A 941 -8.07 -15.69 31.88
CA LEU A 941 -6.82 -16.23 31.28
C LEU A 941 -5.64 -16.24 32.26
N ALA A 942 -5.75 -15.58 33.42
CA ALA A 942 -4.70 -15.57 34.45
C ALA A 942 -5.27 -15.98 35.82
N ARG A 943 -4.42 -16.58 36.67
CA ARG A 943 -4.80 -17.07 38.01
C ARG A 943 -4.93 -15.97 39.06
N SER A 944 -4.26 -14.83 38.87
CA SER A 944 -4.25 -13.71 39.82
C SER A 944 -4.07 -12.38 39.08
N PRO A 945 -4.72 -11.29 39.53
CA PRO A 945 -4.56 -9.95 38.95
C PRO A 945 -3.28 -9.23 39.42
N THR A 946 -2.52 -9.80 40.35
CA THR A 946 -1.40 -9.14 41.04
C THR A 946 -0.22 -8.84 40.12
N CYS A 947 0.41 -7.68 40.29
CA CYS A 947 1.60 -7.27 39.56
C CYS A 947 2.81 -8.15 39.92
N ARG A 948 3.48 -8.67 38.89
CA ARG A 948 4.66 -9.55 39.06
C ARG A 948 5.95 -8.81 39.39
N LEU A 949 5.96 -7.48 39.25
CA LEU A 949 7.10 -6.64 39.60
C LEU A 949 7.10 -6.27 41.09
N CYS A 950 6.00 -5.70 41.59
CA CYS A 950 5.91 -5.28 43.00
C CYS A 950 5.30 -6.33 43.92
N GLY A 951 4.46 -7.24 43.42
CA GLY A 951 3.76 -8.24 44.22
C GLY A 951 2.62 -7.72 45.10
N LEU A 952 2.37 -6.40 45.14
CA LEU A 952 1.50 -5.76 46.15
C LEU A 952 0.12 -5.35 45.62
N PHE A 953 0.03 -4.90 44.37
CA PHE A 953 -1.20 -4.33 43.81
C PHE A 953 -1.64 -5.02 42.51
N PRO A 954 -2.92 -4.93 42.11
CA PRO A 954 -3.38 -5.37 40.79
C PRO A 954 -2.63 -4.69 39.65
N GLU A 955 -2.22 -5.44 38.64
CA GLU A 955 -1.49 -4.92 37.48
C GLU A 955 -2.47 -4.26 36.49
N THR A 956 -2.89 -3.03 36.77
CA THR A 956 -3.55 -2.16 35.79
C THR A 956 -2.52 -1.51 34.87
N VAL A 957 -2.95 -0.88 33.77
CA VAL A 957 -2.03 -0.18 32.85
C VAL A 957 -1.35 0.99 33.56
N GLU A 958 -2.11 1.75 34.35
CA GLU A 958 -1.63 2.86 35.17
C GLU A 958 -0.64 2.37 36.22
N HIS A 959 -0.95 1.24 36.90
CA HIS A 959 -0.04 0.66 37.87
C HIS A 959 1.27 0.23 37.21
N LEU A 960 1.20 -0.49 36.10
CA LEU A 960 2.38 -0.98 35.40
C LEU A 960 3.27 0.16 34.88
N LEU A 961 2.67 1.17 34.24
CA LEU A 961 3.42 2.23 33.55
C LEU A 961 3.80 3.40 34.44
N LEU A 962 3.12 3.66 35.56
CA LEU A 962 3.36 4.85 36.38
C LEU A 962 3.50 4.55 37.87
N LEU A 963 2.62 3.71 38.46
CA LEU A 963 2.48 3.65 39.93
C LEU A 963 3.28 2.54 40.61
N CYS A 964 3.72 1.52 39.87
CA CYS A 964 4.51 0.41 40.41
C CYS A 964 5.79 0.94 41.07
N SER A 965 6.14 0.44 42.26
CA SER A 965 7.34 0.87 43.00
C SER A 965 8.61 0.80 42.15
N TRP A 966 8.74 -0.27 41.36
CA TRP A 966 9.82 -0.43 40.40
C TRP A 966 9.79 0.63 39.29
N THR A 967 8.62 0.82 38.67
CA THR A 967 8.44 1.79 37.58
C THR A 967 8.67 3.24 38.03
N ARG A 968 8.27 3.59 39.25
CA ARG A 968 8.53 4.92 39.84
C ARG A 968 10.03 5.19 39.97
N ALA A 969 10.82 4.18 40.36
CA ALA A 969 12.28 4.31 40.40
C ALA A 969 12.88 4.54 39.00
N VAL A 970 12.32 3.89 37.97
CA VAL A 970 12.74 4.10 36.57
C VAL A 970 12.44 5.53 36.11
N TRP A 971 11.26 6.08 36.42
CA TRP A 971 10.90 7.47 36.05
C TRP A 971 11.72 8.53 36.78
N PHE A 972 12.09 8.26 38.04
CA PHE A 972 12.97 9.11 38.82
C PHE A 972 14.41 9.10 38.28
N GLY A 973 14.93 7.92 37.90
CA GLY A 973 16.26 7.77 37.31
C GLY A 973 16.37 8.15 35.83
N CYS A 974 15.24 8.41 35.17
CA CYS A 974 15.18 8.91 33.80
C CYS A 974 15.46 10.43 33.77
N PRO A 975 15.92 11.02 32.66
CA PRO A 975 16.10 12.47 32.53
C PRO A 975 14.88 13.34 32.89
N PHE A 976 13.69 12.77 33.02
CA PHE A 976 12.51 13.46 33.54
C PHE A 976 12.57 13.80 35.03
N GLY A 977 13.31 13.05 35.86
CA GLY A 977 13.31 13.22 37.31
C GLY A 977 11.91 13.16 37.93
N TYR A 978 10.96 12.50 37.26
CA TYR A 978 9.54 12.62 37.57
C TYR A 978 9.13 11.62 38.64
N ALA A 979 8.54 12.13 39.73
CA ALA A 979 7.97 11.32 40.80
C ALA A 979 6.43 11.29 40.68
N PRO A 980 5.82 10.19 40.19
CA PRO A 980 4.38 10.10 40.03
C PRO A 980 3.66 10.21 41.38
N ASN A 981 2.74 11.17 41.53
CA ASN A 981 1.91 11.33 42.72
C ASN A 981 0.61 10.50 42.56
N LEU A 982 0.40 9.53 43.48
CA LEU A 982 -0.78 8.64 43.49
C LEU A 982 -2.12 9.37 43.53
N ALA A 983 -2.18 10.57 44.13
CA ALA A 983 -3.42 11.35 44.24
C ALA A 983 -3.82 12.08 42.94
N SER A 984 -2.91 12.16 41.96
CA SER A 984 -3.08 12.97 40.74
C SER A 984 -3.39 12.17 39.47
N ILE A 985 -3.28 10.84 39.52
CA ILE A 985 -3.39 9.96 38.34
C ILE A 985 -4.72 9.21 38.40
N THR A 986 -5.73 9.72 37.67
CA THR A 986 -7.03 9.07 37.52
C THR A 986 -7.00 8.04 36.39
N THR A 987 -6.61 8.48 35.19
CA THR A 987 -6.43 7.63 34.00
C THR A 987 -5.18 8.04 33.24
N LEU A 988 -4.59 7.10 32.48
CA LEU A 988 -3.37 7.35 31.71
C LEU A 988 -3.54 8.51 30.70
N ASP A 989 -4.72 8.65 30.08
CA ASP A 989 -4.99 9.69 29.08
C ASP A 989 -5.21 11.09 29.69
N SER A 990 -5.86 11.17 30.86
CA SER A 990 -6.04 12.43 31.59
C SER A 990 -4.69 12.94 32.10
N TRP A 991 -3.89 12.04 32.68
CA TRP A 991 -2.53 12.35 33.11
C TRP A 991 -1.66 12.80 31.93
N LEU A 992 -1.66 12.05 30.81
CA LEU A 992 -0.87 12.41 29.63
C LEU A 992 -1.31 13.77 29.06
N SER A 993 -2.61 14.06 29.04
CA SER A 993 -3.14 15.37 28.61
C SER A 993 -2.72 16.53 29.53
N SER A 994 -2.59 16.26 30.83
CA SER A 994 -2.14 17.24 31.82
C SER A 994 -0.63 17.46 31.71
N PHE A 995 0.16 16.38 31.67
CA PHE A 995 1.60 16.39 31.45
C PHE A 995 2.00 17.14 30.17
N LEU A 996 1.25 16.93 29.08
CA LEU A 996 1.42 17.64 27.81
C LEU A 996 1.14 19.15 27.88
N ARG A 997 0.38 19.62 28.87
CA ARG A 997 0.03 21.03 29.07
C ARG A 997 0.91 21.72 30.10
N SER A 998 1.36 20.99 31.13
CA SER A 998 2.07 21.56 32.28
C SER A 998 3.59 21.64 32.12
N SER A 999 4.20 20.73 31.34
CA SER A 999 5.64 20.47 31.47
C SER A 999 6.53 21.04 30.36
N PHE A 1000 5.97 21.54 29.25
CA PHE A 1000 6.78 22.02 28.11
C PHE A 1000 6.15 23.26 27.46
N ALA A 1001 6.78 24.43 27.66
CA ALA A 1001 6.38 25.70 27.05
C ALA A 1001 6.92 25.89 25.62
N ASP A 1002 7.98 25.14 25.26
CA ASP A 1002 8.66 25.23 23.97
C ASP A 1002 8.40 23.99 23.09
N GLY A 1003 8.27 24.19 21.78
CA GLY A 1003 7.77 23.18 20.83
C GLY A 1003 8.68 21.95 20.70
N ASP A 1004 9.99 22.16 20.63
CA ASP A 1004 10.98 21.08 20.40
C ASP A 1004 11.23 20.23 21.67
N GLN A 1005 11.21 20.84 22.86
CA GLN A 1005 11.32 20.10 24.13
C GLN A 1005 10.12 19.20 24.39
N ARG A 1006 8.93 19.62 23.93
CA ARG A 1006 7.71 18.84 24.03
C ARG A 1006 7.80 17.54 23.25
N ASP A 1007 8.25 17.60 21.99
CA ASP A 1007 8.34 16.42 21.12
C ASP A 1007 9.43 15.43 21.58
N TRP A 1008 10.55 15.94 22.11
CA TRP A 1008 11.57 15.12 22.76
C TRP A 1008 11.02 14.42 24.02
N GLY A 1009 10.32 15.16 24.88
CA GLY A 1009 9.70 14.62 26.09
C GLY A 1009 8.63 13.56 25.79
N ILE A 1010 7.80 13.77 24.76
CA ILE A 1010 6.83 12.75 24.34
C ILE A 1010 7.55 11.49 23.87
N SER A 1011 8.57 11.64 23.04
CA SER A 1011 9.31 10.50 22.47
C SER A 1011 10.03 9.70 23.56
N LEU A 1012 10.66 10.38 24.52
CA LEU A 1012 11.32 9.75 25.66
C LEU A 1012 10.30 9.03 26.57
N PHE A 1013 9.16 9.64 26.88
CA PHE A 1013 8.10 8.98 27.66
C PHE A 1013 7.59 7.70 26.98
N MET A 1014 7.31 7.78 25.67
CA MET A 1014 6.84 6.64 24.91
C MET A 1014 7.89 5.51 24.84
N PHE A 1015 9.17 5.87 24.69
CA PHE A 1015 10.28 4.92 24.69
C PHE A 1015 10.48 4.26 26.05
N CYS A 1016 10.53 5.04 27.13
CA CYS A 1016 10.67 4.52 28.50
C CYS A 1016 9.50 3.61 28.88
N SER A 1017 8.27 3.97 28.52
CA SER A 1017 7.08 3.13 28.73
C SER A 1017 7.20 1.77 28.01
N TRP A 1018 7.79 1.76 26.81
CA TRP A 1018 8.05 0.54 26.06
C TRP A 1018 9.16 -0.32 26.71
N GLU A 1019 10.22 0.30 27.24
CA GLU A 1019 11.26 -0.43 27.98
C GLU A 1019 10.73 -1.04 29.28
N ILE A 1020 9.89 -0.31 30.03
CA ILE A 1020 9.18 -0.83 31.21
C ILE A 1020 8.36 -2.07 30.86
N TRP A 1021 7.60 -2.01 29.75
CA TRP A 1021 6.84 -3.17 29.26
C TRP A 1021 7.73 -4.36 28.92
N LYS A 1022 8.86 -4.14 28.24
CA LYS A 1022 9.82 -5.22 27.92
C LYS A 1022 10.44 -5.83 29.19
N ALA A 1023 10.83 -5.00 30.15
CA ALA A 1023 11.38 -5.47 31.43
C ALA A 1023 10.37 -6.35 32.17
N ARG A 1024 9.09 -5.93 32.22
CA ARG A 1024 8.00 -6.76 32.76
C ARG A 1024 7.82 -8.06 32.01
N CYS A 1025 7.87 -8.06 30.67
CA CYS A 1025 7.78 -9.30 29.88
C CYS A 1025 8.95 -10.25 30.17
N LYS A 1026 10.18 -9.74 30.29
CA LYS A 1026 11.35 -10.56 30.69
C LYS A 1026 11.17 -11.15 32.08
N ALA A 1027 10.62 -10.39 33.03
CA ALA A 1027 10.34 -10.86 34.37
C ALA A 1027 9.31 -12.00 34.42
N ILE A 1028 8.37 -12.05 33.46
CA ILE A 1028 7.28 -13.03 33.45
C ILE A 1028 7.59 -14.27 32.62
N PHE A 1029 8.23 -14.09 31.46
CA PHE A 1029 8.48 -15.20 30.54
C PHE A 1029 9.86 -15.82 30.71
N ASN A 1030 10.83 -15.09 31.28
CA ASN A 1030 12.20 -15.55 31.45
C ASN A 1030 12.64 -15.59 32.92
N ASP A 1031 11.74 -15.29 33.87
CA ASP A 1031 12.02 -15.16 35.32
C ASP A 1031 13.19 -14.21 35.68
N ILE A 1032 13.54 -13.28 34.79
CA ILE A 1032 14.59 -12.29 35.03
C ILE A 1032 13.99 -11.09 35.77
N ARG A 1033 14.20 -10.99 37.09
CA ARG A 1033 13.79 -9.81 37.86
C ARG A 1033 14.59 -8.58 37.43
N PRO A 1034 13.95 -7.51 36.93
CA PRO A 1034 14.67 -6.33 36.48
C PRO A 1034 15.18 -5.52 37.69
N SER A 1035 16.48 -5.26 37.75
CA SER A 1035 17.03 -4.25 38.64
C SER A 1035 16.74 -2.85 38.06
N PRO A 1036 16.26 -1.87 38.84
CA PRO A 1036 16.32 -0.48 38.41
C PRO A 1036 17.80 -0.14 38.15
N PRO A 1037 18.13 0.81 37.26
CA PRO A 1037 19.47 1.38 37.23
C PRO A 1037 19.68 2.07 38.59
N LEU A 1038 20.24 1.33 39.54
CA LEU A 1038 20.74 1.88 40.79
C LEU A 1038 21.78 2.90 40.36
N ALA A 1039 21.51 4.18 40.63
CA ALA A 1039 22.55 5.20 40.66
C ALA A 1039 23.73 4.61 41.43
N LYS A 1040 24.92 4.61 40.80
CA LYS A 1040 26.17 3.98 41.27
C LYS A 1040 26.18 3.89 42.80
N THR A 1041 25.90 2.71 43.35
CA THR A 1041 26.07 2.48 44.79
C THR A 1041 27.57 2.45 45.05
N GLY A 1042 28.08 3.49 45.70
CA GLY A 1042 29.36 3.36 46.39
C GLY A 1042 29.20 2.32 47.49
N VAL A 1043 30.19 1.45 47.66
CA VAL A 1043 30.25 0.56 48.84
C VAL A 1043 30.66 1.44 50.02
N GLY A 1044 29.74 1.71 50.93
CA GLY A 1044 30.00 2.42 52.18
C GLY A 1044 30.08 1.43 53.35
N GLY A 1045 30.82 1.77 54.40
CA GLY A 1045 30.73 1.06 55.68
C GLY A 1045 29.77 1.79 56.61
N ILE A 1046 28.92 1.05 57.31
CA ILE A 1046 28.10 1.58 58.41
C ILE A 1046 28.58 0.94 59.72
N GLY A 1047 28.51 1.69 60.81
CA GLY A 1047 28.87 1.19 62.14
C GLY A 1047 28.09 1.89 63.24
N ALA A 1048 27.89 1.18 64.35
CA ALA A 1048 27.21 1.67 65.54
C ALA A 1048 28.04 1.33 66.78
N VAL A 1049 28.05 2.22 67.77
CA VAL A 1049 28.76 2.07 69.05
C VAL A 1049 27.75 2.23 70.18
N ILE A 1050 27.77 1.31 71.14
CA ILE A 1050 26.94 1.34 72.35
C ILE A 1050 27.83 1.72 73.52
N ARG A 1051 27.36 2.65 74.34
CA ARG A 1051 28.03 3.12 75.57
C ARG A 1051 27.06 3.06 76.75
N ASP A 1052 27.61 2.97 77.96
CA ASP A 1052 26.82 3.10 79.19
C ASP A 1052 26.52 4.58 79.52
N HIS A 1053 25.74 4.81 80.57
CA HIS A 1053 25.36 6.15 81.04
C HIS A 1053 26.54 7.01 81.51
N ASN A 1054 27.72 6.42 81.77
CA ASN A 1054 28.94 7.13 82.11
C ASN A 1054 29.83 7.39 80.88
N GLY A 1055 29.37 7.01 79.68
CA GLY A 1055 30.12 7.12 78.44
C GLY A 1055 31.14 6.01 78.20
N SER A 1056 31.15 4.96 79.05
CA SER A 1056 32.06 3.81 78.89
C SER A 1056 31.60 2.93 77.74
N PHE A 1057 32.54 2.41 76.95
CA PHE A 1057 32.26 1.55 75.81
C PHE A 1057 31.66 0.19 76.24
N ILE A 1058 30.51 -0.18 75.67
CA ILE A 1058 29.86 -1.49 75.87
C ILE A 1058 30.14 -2.42 74.67
N GLY A 1059 30.06 -1.90 73.45
CA GLY A 1059 30.25 -2.71 72.24
C GLY A 1059 30.14 -1.89 70.95
N ALA A 1060 30.60 -2.46 69.83
CA ALA A 1060 30.43 -1.88 68.50
C ALA A 1060 30.07 -2.95 67.47
N ALA A 1061 29.33 -2.53 66.44
CA ALA A 1061 28.99 -3.34 65.27
C ALA A 1061 29.30 -2.56 64.00
N SER A 1062 29.74 -3.26 62.95
CA SER A 1062 29.96 -2.66 61.63
C SER A 1062 29.62 -3.63 60.50
N GLN A 1063 29.08 -3.13 59.40
CA GLN A 1063 28.75 -3.93 58.21
C GLN A 1063 28.96 -3.10 56.94
N PRO A 1064 29.38 -3.72 55.82
CA PRO A 1064 29.30 -3.06 54.52
C PRO A 1064 27.84 -2.82 54.12
N CYS A 1065 27.51 -1.59 53.74
CA CYS A 1065 26.21 -1.21 53.18
C CYS A 1065 26.34 -0.73 51.72
N ASN A 1066 25.43 -1.21 50.87
CA ASN A 1066 25.18 -0.60 49.56
C ASN A 1066 24.14 0.52 49.71
N CYS A 1067 24.60 1.65 50.25
CA CYS A 1067 23.79 2.82 50.51
C CYS A 1067 24.04 3.88 49.41
N SER A 1068 22.99 4.57 48.96
CA SER A 1068 23.07 5.55 47.86
C SER A 1068 23.14 7.02 48.31
N SER A 1069 23.10 7.26 49.63
CA SER A 1069 23.31 8.56 50.26
C SER A 1069 23.79 8.41 51.71
N ALA A 1070 24.43 9.43 52.27
CA ALA A 1070 24.83 9.46 53.70
C ALA A 1070 23.62 9.28 54.64
N ALA A 1071 22.47 9.81 54.22
CA ALA A 1071 21.21 9.69 54.95
C ALA A 1071 20.72 8.23 55.06
N GLU A 1072 20.95 7.40 54.03
CA GLU A 1072 20.68 5.96 54.05
C GLU A 1072 21.69 5.18 54.89
N CYS A 1073 22.96 5.60 54.90
CA CYS A 1073 23.98 5.03 55.78
C CYS A 1073 23.61 5.22 57.24
N GLU A 1074 23.26 6.45 57.65
CA GLU A 1074 22.87 6.78 59.01
C GLU A 1074 21.61 6.02 59.47
N ALA A 1075 20.60 5.96 58.60
CA ALA A 1075 19.38 5.19 58.89
C ALA A 1075 19.67 3.69 59.07
N SER A 1076 20.50 3.12 58.21
CA SER A 1076 20.87 1.70 58.31
C SER A 1076 21.76 1.44 59.53
N ALA A 1077 22.63 2.37 59.90
CA ALA A 1077 23.46 2.31 61.11
C ALA A 1077 22.61 2.32 62.39
N ALA A 1078 21.56 3.14 62.43
CA ALA A 1078 20.63 3.20 63.56
C ALA A 1078 19.86 1.88 63.76
N ILE A 1079 19.32 1.27 62.69
CA ILE A 1079 18.65 -0.04 62.75
C ILE A 1079 19.62 -1.13 63.22
N MET A 1080 20.85 -1.13 62.69
CA MET A 1080 21.89 -2.07 63.12
C MET A 1080 22.21 -1.88 64.61
N GLY A 1081 22.40 -0.63 65.05
CA GLY A 1081 22.68 -0.29 66.44
C GLY A 1081 21.59 -0.79 67.38
N LEU A 1082 20.32 -0.58 67.04
CA LEU A 1082 19.18 -1.10 67.80
C LEU A 1082 19.12 -2.63 67.81
N SER A 1083 19.31 -3.27 66.66
CA SER A 1083 19.33 -4.74 66.59
C SER A 1083 20.46 -5.33 67.45
N PHE A 1084 21.62 -4.66 67.48
CA PHE A 1084 22.76 -5.04 68.30
C PHE A 1084 22.54 -4.76 69.80
N ALA A 1085 21.89 -3.65 70.15
CA ALA A 1085 21.51 -3.37 71.54
C ALA A 1085 20.50 -4.39 72.06
N SER A 1086 19.56 -4.82 71.22
CA SER A 1086 18.60 -5.87 71.55
C SER A 1086 19.27 -7.22 71.76
N SER A 1087 20.25 -7.59 70.92
CA SER A 1087 21.00 -8.84 71.09
C SER A 1087 21.86 -8.87 72.37
N LEU A 1088 22.29 -7.70 72.85
CA LEU A 1088 22.98 -7.52 74.14
C LEU A 1088 22.04 -7.40 75.35
N HIS A 1089 20.72 -7.52 75.16
CA HIS A 1089 19.69 -7.44 76.19
C HIS A 1089 19.67 -6.09 76.94
N VAL A 1090 20.05 -5.01 76.25
CA VAL A 1090 19.93 -3.65 76.78
C VAL A 1090 18.44 -3.30 76.82
N GLN A 1091 17.94 -2.84 77.98
CA GLN A 1091 16.51 -2.56 78.18
C GLN A 1091 16.12 -1.12 77.86
N ASN A 1092 17.04 -0.17 78.06
CA ASN A 1092 16.84 1.26 77.82
C ASN A 1092 17.92 1.78 76.88
N VAL A 1093 17.53 2.42 75.77
CA VAL A 1093 18.45 2.89 74.73
C VAL A 1093 18.15 4.34 74.39
N VAL A 1094 19.19 5.15 74.21
CA VAL A 1094 19.10 6.48 73.59
C VAL A 1094 19.83 6.41 72.26
N VAL A 1095 19.17 6.75 71.16
CA VAL A 1095 19.78 6.70 69.82
C VAL A 1095 20.32 8.08 69.46
N GLU A 1096 21.65 8.20 69.42
CA GLU A 1096 22.34 9.41 68.99
C GLU A 1096 22.75 9.30 67.51
N THR A 1097 22.35 10.29 66.70
CA THR A 1097 22.79 10.45 65.31
C THR A 1097 23.06 11.94 65.06
N ASP A 1098 24.07 12.23 64.24
CA ASP A 1098 24.41 13.59 63.82
C ASP A 1098 23.52 14.09 62.65
N TYR A 1099 22.65 13.23 62.13
CA TYR A 1099 21.78 13.55 61.01
C TYR A 1099 20.39 14.04 61.47
N SER A 1100 20.28 15.37 61.57
CA SER A 1100 19.10 16.09 62.09
C SER A 1100 17.76 15.74 61.41
N GLU A 1101 17.76 15.39 60.12
CA GLU A 1101 16.53 15.06 59.39
C GLU A 1101 15.97 13.69 59.81
N LEU A 1102 16.83 12.72 60.18
CA LEU A 1102 16.40 11.42 60.70
C LEU A 1102 15.80 11.56 62.11
N VAL A 1103 16.40 12.38 62.97
CA VAL A 1103 15.83 12.74 64.28
C VAL A 1103 14.43 13.35 64.11
N SER A 1104 14.27 14.25 63.12
CA SER A 1104 12.98 14.86 62.83
C SER A 1104 11.95 13.86 62.32
N CYS A 1105 12.36 12.89 61.48
CA CYS A 1105 11.49 11.85 60.93
C CYS A 1105 10.96 10.91 62.02
N VAL A 1106 11.84 10.46 62.93
CA VAL A 1106 11.46 9.57 64.05
C VAL A 1106 10.50 10.27 65.01
N LYS A 1107 10.78 11.53 65.37
CA LYS A 1107 9.96 12.31 66.31
C LYS A 1107 8.63 12.80 65.73
N LYS A 1108 8.55 13.16 64.44
CA LYS A 1108 7.35 13.77 63.83
C LYS A 1108 6.51 12.80 62.99
N GLY A 1109 7.00 11.61 62.65
CA GLY A 1109 6.25 10.59 61.91
C GLY A 1109 6.00 10.90 60.42
N SER A 1110 6.64 11.93 59.86
CA SER A 1110 6.52 12.32 58.45
C SER A 1110 7.88 12.66 57.85
N ALA A 1111 8.24 12.04 56.72
CA ALA A 1111 9.49 12.32 56.01
C ALA A 1111 9.30 13.40 54.92
N SER A 1112 10.19 14.40 54.91
CA SER A 1112 10.33 15.42 53.87
C SER A 1112 10.87 14.82 52.57
N GLY A 1113 10.00 14.18 51.80
CA GLY A 1113 10.23 13.96 50.36
C GLY A 1113 11.10 12.75 49.95
N ASN A 1114 11.66 11.97 50.87
CA ASN A 1114 12.36 10.72 50.53
C ASN A 1114 11.59 9.48 51.03
N TRP A 1115 11.03 8.71 50.08
CA TRP A 1115 10.14 7.58 50.36
C TRP A 1115 10.82 6.42 51.09
N ARG A 1116 12.16 6.29 51.00
CA ARG A 1116 12.91 5.22 51.67
C ARG A 1116 12.92 5.36 53.20
N PHE A 1117 12.74 6.58 53.73
CA PHE A 1117 12.60 6.79 55.17
C PHE A 1117 11.32 6.18 55.76
N TYR A 1118 10.28 5.96 54.95
CA TYR A 1118 9.08 5.25 55.43
C TYR A 1118 9.34 3.77 55.67
N LEU A 1119 10.23 3.13 54.89
CA LEU A 1119 10.67 1.75 55.14
C LEU A 1119 11.51 1.67 56.42
N PHE A 1120 12.45 2.62 56.59
CA PHE A 1120 13.22 2.76 57.83
C PHE A 1120 12.32 2.97 59.06
N LEU A 1121 11.35 3.88 59.00
CA LEU A 1121 10.43 4.16 60.10
C LEU A 1121 9.64 2.91 60.53
N ALA A 1122 9.18 2.10 59.57
CA ALA A 1122 8.46 0.87 59.90
C ALA A 1122 9.34 -0.15 60.64
N GLU A 1123 10.59 -0.31 60.21
CA GLU A 1123 11.55 -1.24 60.81
C GLU A 1123 12.08 -0.74 62.16
N PHE A 1124 12.38 0.56 62.27
CA PHE A 1124 12.74 1.23 63.52
C PHE A 1124 11.65 1.09 64.58
N ARG A 1125 10.38 1.37 64.23
CA ARG A 1125 9.22 1.20 65.15
C ARG A 1125 9.01 -0.26 65.56
N SER A 1126 9.33 -1.23 64.68
CA SER A 1126 9.27 -2.65 65.03
C SER A 1126 10.33 -3.05 66.04
N LEU A 1127 11.52 -2.44 65.99
CA LEU A 1127 12.61 -2.70 66.93
C LEU A 1127 12.47 -1.91 68.23
N GLU A 1128 11.90 -0.70 68.19
CA GLU A 1128 11.55 0.12 69.35
C GLU A 1128 10.67 -0.66 70.35
N ALA A 1129 9.75 -1.49 69.85
CA ALA A 1129 8.90 -2.35 70.67
C ALA A 1129 9.66 -3.42 71.48
N SER A 1130 10.93 -3.66 71.18
CA SER A 1130 11.79 -4.61 71.91
C SER A 1130 12.48 -3.99 73.13
N PHE A 1131 12.31 -2.69 73.38
CA PHE A 1131 12.93 -1.95 74.49
C PHE A 1131 11.88 -1.42 75.46
N ILE A 1132 12.23 -1.30 76.75
CA ILE A 1132 11.34 -0.71 77.77
C ILE A 1132 11.25 0.81 77.56
N GLN A 1133 12.37 1.43 77.19
CA GLN A 1133 12.45 2.84 76.84
C GLN A 1133 13.46 3.03 75.69
N CYS A 1134 13.05 3.68 74.60
CA CYS A 1134 13.90 3.99 73.44
C CYS A 1134 13.67 5.45 73.05
N ASP A 1135 14.64 6.32 73.31
CA ASP A 1135 14.56 7.79 73.10
C ASP A 1135 15.40 8.31 71.93
#